data_AF-A0A4R7S0L4-F1
#
_entry.id   AF-A0A4R7S0L4-F1
#
_cell.length_a   1.000
_cell.length_b   1.000
_cell.length_c   1.000
_cell.angle_alpha   90.00
_cell.angle_beta   90.00
_cell.angle_gamma   90.00
#
_symmetry.space_group_name_H-M   'P 1'
#
loop_
_entity.id
_entity.type
_entity.pdbx_description
1 polymer ?
#
loop_
_entity_poly.entity_id
_entity_poly.type
_entity_poly.pdbx_seq_one_letter_code
_entity_poly.pdbx_strand_id
1 'polypeptide(L)'
;MQPSLRKKASKRSKDDQEAEFSRLFWAARKQQALRGRKVLAQDSASKAAMEFADAQGWAWAKGLIEASRLSQTGEFDKALKFVAETQSSVPERWQGLLQFVRGSASQGSGQYDEAIKAYREALEDAKLDQPGNTWHNLGNALGAKGDYDVAIKAYQKALDDPNYATPGNTWHNIGNALGAKGDYDEAIKAYQKALDDPNYATPGNTWHNIGNALGAKGDYDEAIKAYQKALDDPNYATPGDTWNNLGIALRDKGEHDEAIKAYRKALDDPNYATPGDTWNNLGIALRDKGEHDEAIKAYRKALDDPNYATPGNTWHNIGNALGDKVEHDEAIKAYRKALDDPNYATPGDTWNNLGNALGVKGEHDEAIKAYQKALDDPNFQMPAKAWTNLAQTYVDAGKLEEAESAYQKALTSTDTQGSDHARARHGLQILRSKIAPAALSSDDRAMMARPATGGDTAEIEEGIIAAINEAGDTQYDRYIKKADSGRDSTLSILRGWSSAVTLLEGSERRWRGGGYFLKWRGYGIVIDPGFDFLRNFHDAGYHGREIAAVVVSHNHPDHNSDLKHIDDLRYELYKRLASTNASGSKPYVLLWDEDTSTATKFGFDEPQHQHPPIVMGSGFPQPLDLGQHPAKIPLRITPFKVNHGTDVQHALGMMVELLDDKGETVLRIGYTADTAYFMDLHQHLSKCDVLIAHISQPSIEELRDASKLKDVHLGYRGTARLLKECKPKLALIGEFWAGFTDLRIPLVKGLRQLSGVKDVLPTGLAMHLRLPSLDIECTECKKPTPFAEVKVAPPTDKFGSLAYLCPGCTLG
;
A
#
# COMPACT_ATOMS: atom_id res chain seq x y z
N MET A 1 66.02 34.76 -30.86
CA MET A 1 66.29 33.67 -31.82
C MET A 1 66.28 32.33 -31.07
N GLN A 2 65.13 31.65 -31.03
CA GLN A 2 65.09 30.25 -30.61
C GLN A 2 65.64 29.39 -31.77
N PRO A 3 66.49 28.37 -31.52
CA PRO A 3 66.93 27.49 -32.59
C PRO A 3 65.72 26.75 -33.18
N SER A 4 65.55 26.81 -34.50
CA SER A 4 64.42 26.19 -35.18
C SER A 4 64.30 24.70 -34.84
N LEU A 5 63.08 24.24 -34.56
CA LEU A 5 62.71 22.84 -34.34
C LEU A 5 63.29 21.90 -35.42
N ARG A 6 63.47 22.43 -36.66
CA ARG A 6 64.15 21.75 -37.78
C ARG A 6 65.55 21.20 -37.43
N LYS A 7 66.35 21.88 -36.60
CA LYS A 7 67.73 21.42 -36.28
C LYS A 7 67.82 20.48 -35.07
N LYS A 8 66.81 20.43 -34.19
CA LYS A 8 66.78 19.47 -33.06
C LYS A 8 66.10 18.14 -33.39
N ALA A 9 65.20 18.11 -34.37
CA ALA A 9 64.49 16.89 -34.75
C ALA A 9 65.33 15.91 -35.60
N SER A 10 66.30 16.41 -36.38
CA SER A 10 67.09 15.58 -37.32
C SER A 10 68.20 14.72 -36.67
N LYS A 11 68.33 14.73 -35.34
CA LYS A 11 69.34 13.94 -34.58
C LYS A 11 68.73 12.86 -33.66
N ARG A 12 67.41 12.75 -33.61
CA ARG A 12 66.71 11.74 -32.80
C ARG A 12 66.58 10.44 -33.57
N SER A 13 66.53 9.31 -32.87
CA SER A 13 66.24 8.03 -33.50
C SER A 13 64.80 8.04 -34.07
N LYS A 14 64.51 7.17 -35.03
CA LYS A 14 63.15 7.05 -35.58
C LYS A 14 62.13 6.74 -34.47
N ASP A 15 62.51 5.92 -33.50
CA ASP A 15 61.68 5.55 -32.35
C ASP A 15 61.37 6.76 -31.45
N ASP A 16 62.36 7.63 -31.20
CA ASP A 16 62.16 8.87 -30.45
C ASP A 16 61.22 9.85 -31.17
N GLN A 17 61.26 9.87 -32.51
CA GLN A 17 60.38 10.69 -33.33
C GLN A 17 58.93 10.14 -33.32
N GLU A 18 58.77 8.83 -33.41
CA GLU A 18 57.47 8.16 -33.34
C GLU A 18 56.82 8.32 -31.95
N ALA A 19 57.60 8.18 -30.87
CA ALA A 19 57.12 8.43 -29.51
C ALA A 19 56.70 9.89 -29.28
N GLU A 20 57.45 10.85 -29.82
CA GLU A 20 57.09 12.27 -29.74
C GLU A 20 55.81 12.59 -30.53
N PHE A 21 55.62 11.99 -31.71
CA PHE A 21 54.37 12.13 -32.45
C PHE A 21 53.18 11.57 -31.66
N SER A 22 53.30 10.37 -31.09
CA SER A 22 52.27 9.77 -30.24
C SER A 22 51.86 10.71 -29.10
N ARG A 23 52.86 11.23 -28.38
CA ARG A 23 52.68 12.16 -27.27
C ARG A 23 51.94 13.42 -27.72
N LEU A 24 52.33 14.00 -28.85
CA LEU A 24 51.71 15.22 -29.40
C LEU A 24 50.28 14.96 -29.89
N PHE A 25 50.03 13.83 -30.56
CA PHE A 25 48.70 13.45 -31.02
C PHE A 25 47.72 13.29 -29.86
N TRP A 26 48.11 12.54 -28.83
CA TRP A 26 47.27 12.33 -27.65
C TRP A 26 47.12 13.58 -26.78
N ALA A 27 48.15 14.44 -26.71
CA ALA A 27 48.06 15.75 -26.07
C ALA A 27 47.06 16.67 -26.79
N ALA A 28 47.07 16.69 -28.13
CA ALA A 28 46.08 17.41 -28.93
C ALA A 28 44.67 16.91 -28.62
N ARG A 29 44.47 15.60 -28.65
CA ARG A 29 43.18 14.99 -28.33
C ARG A 29 42.69 15.31 -26.92
N LYS A 30 43.58 15.28 -25.92
CA LYS A 30 43.26 15.64 -24.53
C LYS A 30 42.88 17.11 -24.38
N GLN A 31 43.65 18.03 -24.99
CA GLN A 31 43.37 19.46 -24.96
C GLN A 31 42.02 19.80 -25.62
N GLN A 32 41.69 19.09 -26.71
CA GLN A 32 40.42 19.24 -27.41
C GLN A 32 39.25 18.69 -26.60
N ALA A 33 39.42 17.55 -25.92
CA ALA A 33 38.40 16.97 -25.03
C ALA A 33 38.05 17.89 -23.84
N LEU A 34 39.03 18.65 -23.33
CA LEU A 34 38.84 19.56 -22.20
C LEU A 34 38.18 20.92 -22.56
N ARG A 35 38.19 21.34 -23.83
CA ARG A 35 37.77 22.70 -24.22
C ARG A 35 36.34 22.84 -24.76
N GLY A 36 35.62 21.73 -24.94
CA GLY A 36 34.27 21.74 -25.53
C GLY A 36 34.24 22.24 -26.98
N ARG A 37 33.13 21.99 -27.69
CA ARG A 37 33.02 22.27 -29.14
C ARG A 37 33.13 23.76 -29.55
N LYS A 38 32.97 24.72 -28.62
CA LYS A 38 32.80 26.15 -28.95
C LYS A 38 34.09 26.99 -28.98
N VAL A 39 35.24 26.51 -28.51
CA VAL A 39 36.49 27.31 -28.46
C VAL A 39 37.70 26.54 -28.98
N LEU A 40 37.75 26.30 -30.30
CA LEU A 40 38.88 25.60 -30.96
C LEU A 40 39.76 26.50 -31.84
N ALA A 41 39.60 27.83 -31.77
CA ALA A 41 40.36 28.74 -32.64
C ALA A 41 41.89 28.74 -32.41
N GLN A 42 42.39 28.21 -31.28
CA GLN A 42 43.83 28.08 -31.00
C GLN A 42 44.16 26.86 -30.12
N ASP A 43 44.08 25.66 -30.71
CA ASP A 43 44.65 24.46 -30.08
C ASP A 43 46.17 24.40 -30.32
N SER A 44 46.94 24.81 -29.32
CA SER A 44 48.40 24.78 -29.32
C SER A 44 48.99 23.38 -29.52
N ALA A 45 48.31 22.33 -29.02
CA ALA A 45 48.81 20.96 -29.13
C ALA A 45 48.57 20.36 -30.52
N SER A 46 47.40 20.59 -31.14
CA SER A 46 47.18 20.22 -32.55
C SER A 46 48.16 20.93 -33.49
N LYS A 47 48.40 22.22 -33.26
CA LYS A 47 49.37 22.98 -34.04
C LYS A 47 50.78 22.39 -33.88
N ALA A 48 51.18 22.05 -32.66
CA ALA A 48 52.48 21.41 -32.42
C ALA A 48 52.59 20.03 -33.08
N ALA A 49 51.53 19.22 -33.05
CA ALA A 49 51.48 17.92 -33.73
C ALA A 49 51.60 18.07 -35.26
N MET A 50 50.90 19.04 -35.85
CA MET A 50 50.97 19.36 -37.27
C MET A 50 52.36 19.86 -37.69
N GLU A 51 52.93 20.82 -36.94
CA GLU A 51 54.27 21.34 -37.19
C GLU A 51 55.35 20.25 -37.07
N PHE A 52 55.18 19.33 -36.12
CA PHE A 52 56.06 18.17 -35.97
C PHE A 52 55.98 17.25 -37.19
N ALA A 53 54.76 16.88 -37.61
CA ALA A 53 54.54 16.02 -38.77
C ALA A 53 55.07 16.65 -40.07
N ASP A 54 54.91 17.97 -40.24
CA ASP A 54 55.51 18.73 -41.34
C ASP A 54 57.04 18.71 -41.30
N ALA A 55 57.64 18.87 -40.12
CA ALA A 55 59.10 18.83 -39.97
C ALA A 55 59.70 17.44 -40.29
N GLN A 56 58.93 16.36 -40.11
CA GLN A 56 59.33 15.00 -40.47
C GLN A 56 58.97 14.60 -41.91
N GLY A 57 58.18 15.41 -42.63
CA GLY A 57 57.65 15.06 -43.95
C GLY A 57 56.61 13.94 -43.93
N TRP A 58 55.94 13.71 -42.79
CA TRP A 58 54.96 12.64 -42.60
C TRP A 58 53.58 13.08 -43.05
N ALA A 59 53.30 12.96 -44.35
CA ALA A 59 51.99 13.30 -44.92
C ALA A 59 50.84 12.49 -44.28
N TRP A 60 51.06 11.21 -44.01
CA TRP A 60 50.11 10.33 -43.33
C TRP A 60 49.72 10.84 -41.93
N ALA A 61 50.70 11.35 -41.17
CA ALA A 61 50.52 11.83 -39.80
C ALA A 61 49.64 13.09 -39.76
N LYS A 62 49.84 14.02 -40.71
CA LYS A 62 48.97 15.18 -40.89
C LYS A 62 47.55 14.80 -41.24
N GLY A 63 47.40 13.79 -42.11
CA GLY A 63 46.10 13.22 -42.46
C GLY A 63 45.34 12.71 -41.25
N LEU A 64 45.99 11.95 -40.37
CA LEU A 64 45.39 11.44 -39.14
C LEU A 64 45.01 12.55 -38.14
N ILE A 65 45.88 13.57 -37.97
CA ILE A 65 45.58 14.70 -37.09
C ILE A 65 44.34 15.46 -37.60
N GLU A 66 44.29 15.74 -38.90
CA GLU A 66 43.18 16.48 -39.50
C GLU A 66 41.87 15.68 -39.47
N ALA A 67 41.91 14.38 -39.75
CA ALA A 67 40.74 13.51 -39.62
C ALA A 67 40.23 13.47 -38.17
N SER A 68 41.12 13.37 -37.17
CA SER A 68 40.73 13.44 -35.76
C SER A 68 40.11 14.79 -35.40
N ARG A 69 40.65 15.90 -35.93
CA ARG A 69 40.10 17.25 -35.72
C ARG A 69 38.69 17.37 -36.32
N LEU A 70 38.50 16.94 -37.57
CA LEU A 70 37.21 16.97 -38.27
C LEU A 70 36.15 16.12 -37.55
N SER A 71 36.53 14.95 -37.04
CA SER A 71 35.65 14.12 -36.23
C SER A 71 35.19 14.87 -34.97
N GLN A 72 36.06 15.60 -34.28
CA GLN A 72 35.66 16.35 -33.08
C GLN A 72 34.84 17.61 -33.37
N THR A 73 35.04 18.25 -34.54
CA THR A 73 34.24 19.41 -34.96
C THR A 73 32.87 19.02 -35.54
N GLY A 74 32.55 17.72 -35.59
CA GLY A 74 31.28 17.21 -36.10
C GLY A 74 31.23 17.06 -37.63
N GLU A 75 32.36 17.25 -38.32
CA GLU A 75 32.49 17.10 -39.77
C GLU A 75 32.83 15.64 -40.13
N PHE A 76 32.01 14.71 -39.65
CA PHE A 76 32.31 13.28 -39.64
C PHE A 76 32.50 12.67 -41.03
N ASP A 77 31.69 13.06 -42.02
CA ASP A 77 31.84 12.57 -43.40
C ASP A 77 33.16 13.01 -44.04
N LYS A 78 33.60 14.24 -43.74
CA LYS A 78 34.92 14.74 -44.17
C LYS A 78 36.02 13.95 -43.48
N ALA A 79 35.88 13.69 -42.17
CA ALA A 79 36.85 12.88 -41.43
C ALA A 79 36.99 11.47 -42.03
N LEU A 80 35.88 10.79 -42.35
CA LEU A 80 35.88 9.46 -42.98
C LEU A 80 36.51 9.48 -44.38
N LYS A 81 36.22 10.50 -45.18
CA LYS A 81 36.86 10.70 -46.49
C LYS A 81 38.38 10.86 -46.35
N PHE A 82 38.83 11.71 -45.42
CA PHE A 82 40.26 11.90 -45.16
C PHE A 82 40.94 10.62 -44.65
N VAL A 83 40.27 9.84 -43.79
CA VAL A 83 40.77 8.52 -43.35
C VAL A 83 40.95 7.57 -44.54
N ALA A 84 39.99 7.52 -45.47
CA ALA A 84 40.08 6.66 -46.66
C ALA A 84 41.23 7.08 -47.59
N GLU A 85 41.41 8.37 -47.81
CA GLU A 85 42.49 8.92 -48.66
C GLU A 85 43.89 8.70 -48.06
N THR A 86 44.00 8.69 -46.73
CA THR A 86 45.30 8.60 -46.04
C THR A 86 45.73 7.17 -45.74
N GLN A 87 44.79 6.22 -45.63
CA GLN A 87 45.03 4.83 -45.20
C GLN A 87 46.19 4.13 -45.92
N SER A 88 46.32 4.29 -47.24
CA SER A 88 47.35 3.61 -48.05
C SER A 88 48.78 4.08 -47.74
N SER A 89 48.93 5.25 -47.11
CA SER A 89 50.22 5.87 -46.78
C SER A 89 50.62 5.71 -45.30
N VAL A 90 49.73 5.15 -44.46
CA VAL A 90 49.97 4.99 -43.02
C VAL A 90 50.90 3.79 -42.78
N PRO A 91 52.05 3.96 -42.09
CA PRO A 91 52.95 2.86 -41.76
C PRO A 91 52.27 1.82 -40.85
N GLU A 92 52.72 0.56 -40.92
CA GLU A 92 52.15 -0.56 -40.15
C GLU A 92 51.99 -0.27 -38.65
N ARG A 93 52.98 0.37 -38.02
CA ARG A 93 52.93 0.79 -36.59
C ARG A 93 51.72 1.67 -36.24
N TRP A 94 51.22 2.44 -37.20
CA TRP A 94 50.18 3.45 -36.98
C TRP A 94 48.81 2.98 -37.51
N GLN A 95 48.70 1.71 -37.94
CA GLN A 95 47.43 1.16 -38.41
C GLN A 95 46.41 1.08 -37.27
N GLY A 96 46.81 0.75 -36.05
CA GLY A 96 45.92 0.84 -34.87
C GLY A 96 45.40 2.26 -34.65
N LEU A 97 46.24 3.28 -34.79
CA LEU A 97 45.83 4.69 -34.64
C LEU A 97 44.87 5.14 -35.75
N LEU A 98 45.10 4.73 -37.00
CA LEU A 98 44.19 4.98 -38.12
C LEU A 98 42.80 4.40 -37.82
N GLN A 99 42.73 3.16 -37.34
CA GLN A 99 41.48 2.50 -37.03
C GLN A 99 40.76 3.14 -35.84
N PHE A 100 41.49 3.63 -34.84
CA PHE A 100 40.91 4.44 -33.76
C PHE A 100 40.27 5.75 -34.27
N VAL A 101 40.94 6.46 -35.20
CA VAL A 101 40.39 7.69 -35.81
C VAL A 101 39.18 7.36 -36.68
N ARG A 102 39.24 6.27 -37.46
CA ARG A 102 38.09 5.75 -38.22
C ARG A 102 36.91 5.48 -37.31
N GLY A 103 37.11 4.73 -36.23
CA GLY A 103 36.06 4.40 -35.28
C GLY A 103 35.42 5.65 -34.66
N SER A 104 36.25 6.65 -34.32
CA SER A 104 35.77 7.94 -33.79
C SER A 104 34.88 8.68 -34.80
N ALA A 105 35.28 8.70 -36.07
CA ALA A 105 34.51 9.35 -37.12
C ALA A 105 33.21 8.58 -37.43
N SER A 106 33.28 7.25 -37.56
CA SER A 106 32.11 6.39 -37.78
C SER A 106 31.09 6.52 -36.66
N GLN A 107 31.54 6.51 -35.39
CA GLN A 107 30.66 6.69 -34.23
C GLN A 107 29.94 8.05 -34.28
N GLY A 108 30.67 9.12 -34.61
CA GLY A 108 30.10 10.45 -34.75
C GLY A 108 29.06 10.56 -35.86
N SER A 109 29.24 9.85 -36.97
CA SER A 109 28.24 9.70 -38.04
C SER A 109 27.08 8.76 -37.69
N GLY A 110 27.03 8.18 -36.48
CA GLY A 110 26.03 7.19 -36.07
C GLY A 110 26.21 5.78 -36.66
N GLN A 111 27.33 5.53 -37.34
CA GLN A 111 27.66 4.22 -37.91
C GLN A 111 28.31 3.32 -36.83
N TYR A 112 27.51 2.90 -35.84
CA TYR A 112 28.01 2.21 -34.65
C TYR A 112 28.67 0.85 -34.93
N ASP A 113 28.17 0.07 -35.91
CA ASP A 113 28.76 -1.22 -36.27
C ASP A 113 30.17 -1.07 -36.87
N GLU A 114 30.34 -0.11 -37.78
CA GLU A 114 31.65 0.22 -38.36
C GLU A 114 32.59 0.81 -37.30
N ALA A 115 32.06 1.60 -36.35
CA ALA A 115 32.84 2.11 -35.23
C ALA A 115 33.36 0.98 -34.33
N ILE A 116 32.49 0.05 -33.94
CA ILE A 116 32.84 -1.11 -33.11
C ILE A 116 33.89 -1.96 -33.80
N LYS A 117 33.71 -2.24 -35.11
CA LYS A 117 34.69 -2.99 -35.91
C LYS A 117 36.04 -2.29 -35.93
N ALA A 118 36.07 -1.00 -36.26
CA ALA A 118 37.30 -0.23 -36.31
C ALA A 118 38.01 -0.15 -34.94
N TYR A 119 37.28 0.01 -33.84
CA TYR A 119 37.89 0.00 -32.51
C TYR A 119 38.44 -1.38 -32.12
N ARG A 120 37.78 -2.48 -32.49
CA ARG A 120 38.31 -3.83 -32.27
C ARG A 120 39.60 -4.06 -33.07
N GLU A 121 39.60 -3.70 -34.36
CA GLU A 121 40.79 -3.75 -35.22
C GLU A 121 41.93 -2.88 -34.66
N ALA A 122 41.62 -1.72 -34.09
CA ALA A 122 42.62 -0.88 -33.43
C ALA A 122 43.25 -1.56 -32.20
N LEU A 123 42.44 -2.28 -31.42
CA LEU A 123 42.86 -2.96 -30.18
C LEU A 123 43.61 -4.28 -30.44
N GLU A 124 43.56 -4.83 -31.65
CA GLU A 124 44.39 -5.97 -32.07
C GLU A 124 45.85 -5.56 -32.34
N ASP A 125 46.11 -4.27 -32.60
CA ASP A 125 47.45 -3.74 -32.79
C ASP A 125 48.17 -3.56 -31.45
N ALA A 126 49.10 -4.48 -31.15
CA ALA A 126 49.90 -4.43 -29.92
C ALA A 126 50.78 -3.17 -29.80
N LYS A 127 50.94 -2.37 -30.87
CA LYS A 127 51.68 -1.10 -30.88
C LYS A 127 50.76 0.11 -30.71
N LEU A 128 49.45 -0.08 -30.51
CA LEU A 128 48.52 1.01 -30.22
C LEU A 128 48.88 1.68 -28.90
N ASP A 129 49.29 2.94 -28.98
CA ASP A 129 49.52 3.77 -27.81
C ASP A 129 48.19 4.21 -27.18
N GLN A 130 48.12 4.23 -25.84
CA GLN A 130 46.96 4.67 -25.05
C GLN A 130 45.65 3.88 -25.36
N PRO A 131 45.66 2.54 -25.30
CA PRO A 131 44.51 1.70 -25.66
C PRO A 131 43.28 1.99 -24.79
N GLY A 132 43.42 2.54 -23.58
CA GLY A 132 42.29 2.89 -22.72
C GLY A 132 41.28 3.85 -23.38
N ASN A 133 41.74 4.80 -24.20
CA ASN A 133 40.83 5.68 -24.95
C ASN A 133 40.00 4.92 -25.99
N THR A 134 40.60 3.92 -26.63
CA THR A 134 39.93 3.06 -27.61
C THR A 134 38.92 2.15 -26.94
N TRP A 135 39.29 1.55 -25.80
CA TRP A 135 38.37 0.75 -24.98
C TRP A 135 37.16 1.58 -24.49
N HIS A 136 37.38 2.82 -24.04
CA HIS A 136 36.30 3.72 -23.65
C HIS A 136 35.36 4.03 -24.82
N ASN A 137 35.89 4.37 -25.99
CA ASN A 137 35.04 4.68 -27.15
C ASN A 137 34.32 3.43 -27.69
N LEU A 138 34.96 2.26 -27.64
CA LEU A 138 34.31 1.00 -27.93
C LEU A 138 33.12 0.76 -26.98
N GLY A 139 33.31 1.02 -25.69
CA GLY A 139 32.22 1.00 -24.69
C GLY A 139 31.08 1.95 -25.06
N ASN A 140 31.38 3.19 -25.45
CA ASN A 140 30.38 4.16 -25.87
C ASN A 140 29.57 3.67 -27.09
N ALA A 141 30.25 3.14 -28.11
CA ALA A 141 29.60 2.62 -29.31
C ALA A 141 28.73 1.38 -29.03
N LEU A 142 29.20 0.47 -28.17
CA LEU A 142 28.43 -0.70 -27.71
C LEU A 142 27.22 -0.27 -26.88
N GLY A 143 27.38 0.69 -25.98
CA GLY A 143 26.29 1.24 -25.17
C GLY A 143 25.21 1.91 -26.03
N ALA A 144 25.60 2.65 -27.07
CA ALA A 144 24.65 3.25 -28.02
C ALA A 144 23.84 2.20 -28.82
N LYS A 145 24.37 0.98 -28.97
CA LYS A 145 23.64 -0.17 -29.55
C LYS A 145 22.78 -0.94 -28.53
N GLY A 146 22.87 -0.60 -27.25
CA GLY A 146 22.22 -1.34 -26.17
C GLY A 146 22.98 -2.58 -25.68
N ASP A 147 24.21 -2.82 -26.16
CA ASP A 147 25.06 -3.95 -25.75
C ASP A 147 25.76 -3.66 -24.39
N TYR A 148 24.96 -3.34 -23.36
CA TYR A 148 25.44 -2.75 -22.11
C TYR A 148 26.45 -3.62 -21.34
N ASP A 149 26.29 -4.94 -21.29
CA ASP A 149 27.23 -5.82 -20.59
C ASP A 149 28.61 -5.85 -21.27
N VAL A 150 28.63 -5.80 -22.60
CA VAL A 150 29.89 -5.76 -23.36
C VAL A 150 30.50 -4.37 -23.27
N ALA A 151 29.68 -3.32 -23.24
CA ALA A 151 30.13 -1.94 -23.02
C ALA A 151 30.81 -1.80 -21.66
N ILE A 152 30.22 -2.33 -20.59
CA ILE A 152 30.80 -2.31 -19.22
C ILE A 152 32.15 -3.02 -19.18
N LYS A 153 32.29 -4.17 -19.84
CA LYS A 153 33.59 -4.86 -19.94
C LYS A 153 34.63 -4.03 -20.69
N ALA A 154 34.24 -3.36 -21.78
CA ALA A 154 35.13 -2.45 -22.50
C ALA A 154 35.54 -1.25 -21.63
N TYR A 155 34.63 -0.66 -20.87
CA TYR A 155 34.94 0.40 -19.93
C TYR A 155 35.88 -0.05 -18.81
N GLN A 156 35.70 -1.26 -18.26
CA GLN A 156 36.63 -1.83 -17.27
C GLN A 156 38.03 -1.98 -17.86
N LYS A 157 38.15 -2.44 -19.12
CA LYS A 157 39.45 -2.47 -19.82
C LYS A 157 40.06 -1.09 -20.02
N ALA A 158 39.26 -0.05 -20.19
CA ALA A 158 39.76 1.33 -20.22
C ALA A 158 40.32 1.77 -18.86
N LEU A 159 39.68 1.38 -17.77
CA LEU A 159 40.10 1.70 -16.40
C LEU A 159 41.31 0.88 -15.92
N ASP A 160 41.54 -0.30 -16.50
CA ASP A 160 42.74 -1.12 -16.27
C ASP A 160 44.02 -0.48 -16.86
N ASP A 161 43.89 0.48 -17.80
CA ASP A 161 45.03 1.19 -18.39
C ASP A 161 45.51 2.31 -17.44
N PRO A 162 46.71 2.18 -16.83
CA PRO A 162 47.21 3.15 -15.85
C PRO A 162 47.50 4.53 -16.46
N ASN A 163 47.56 4.65 -17.79
CA ASN A 163 47.79 5.92 -18.48
C ASN A 163 46.50 6.58 -18.98
N TYR A 164 45.33 5.97 -18.73
CA TYR A 164 44.05 6.50 -19.17
C TYR A 164 43.69 7.81 -18.46
N ALA A 165 43.32 8.83 -19.25
CA ALA A 165 43.31 10.22 -18.79
C ALA A 165 41.97 10.71 -18.23
N THR A 166 40.88 9.97 -18.40
CA THR A 166 39.52 10.41 -18.01
C THR A 166 38.71 9.32 -17.30
N PRO A 167 39.21 8.72 -16.19
CA PRO A 167 38.51 7.66 -15.47
C PRO A 167 37.12 8.08 -14.97
N GLY A 168 36.92 9.33 -14.52
CA GLY A 168 35.60 9.82 -14.10
C GLY A 168 34.52 9.73 -15.19
N ASN A 169 34.84 10.10 -16.44
CA ASN A 169 33.90 9.97 -17.57
C ASN A 169 33.52 8.50 -17.83
N THR A 170 34.48 7.58 -17.70
CA THR A 170 34.21 6.15 -17.86
C THR A 170 33.34 5.62 -16.74
N TRP A 171 33.60 5.98 -15.49
CA TRP A 171 32.74 5.59 -14.37
C TRP A 171 31.32 6.13 -14.50
N HIS A 172 31.15 7.37 -14.97
CA HIS A 172 29.83 7.91 -15.31
C HIS A 172 29.13 7.09 -16.39
N ASN A 173 29.82 6.72 -17.47
CA ASN A 173 29.23 5.91 -18.54
C ASN A 173 28.94 4.47 -18.14
N ILE A 174 29.73 3.88 -17.23
CA ILE A 174 29.40 2.60 -16.58
C ILE A 174 28.09 2.77 -15.80
N GLY A 175 27.95 3.85 -15.03
CA GLY A 175 26.72 4.18 -14.32
C GLY A 175 25.51 4.28 -15.24
N ASN A 176 25.64 4.99 -16.37
CA ASN A 176 24.57 5.12 -17.37
C ASN A 176 24.17 3.75 -17.95
N ALA A 177 25.15 2.90 -18.29
CA ALA A 177 24.89 1.56 -18.83
C ALA A 177 24.20 0.65 -17.79
N LEU A 178 24.62 0.70 -16.52
CA LEU A 178 23.99 -0.04 -15.43
C LEU A 178 22.56 0.47 -15.16
N GLY A 179 22.35 1.79 -15.14
CA GLY A 179 21.03 2.38 -14.99
C GLY A 179 20.08 1.99 -16.11
N ALA A 180 20.54 1.96 -17.37
CA ALA A 180 19.75 1.51 -18.51
C ALA A 180 19.36 0.01 -18.43
N LYS A 181 20.14 -0.80 -17.71
CA LYS A 181 19.80 -2.20 -17.40
C LYS A 181 18.84 -2.35 -16.21
N GLY A 182 18.58 -1.28 -15.45
CA GLY A 182 17.86 -1.31 -14.18
C GLY A 182 18.71 -1.71 -12.98
N ASP A 183 20.04 -1.85 -13.13
CA ASP A 183 20.99 -2.18 -12.05
C ASP A 183 21.33 -0.92 -11.23
N TYR A 184 20.31 -0.28 -10.64
CA TYR A 184 20.40 1.07 -10.07
C TYR A 184 21.41 1.22 -8.93
N ASP A 185 21.57 0.22 -8.05
CA ASP A 185 22.53 0.29 -6.93
C ASP A 185 23.99 0.29 -7.42
N GLU A 186 24.31 -0.54 -8.41
CA GLU A 186 25.64 -0.55 -9.01
C GLU A 186 25.88 0.70 -9.87
N ALA A 187 24.82 1.22 -10.50
CA ALA A 187 24.89 2.51 -11.21
C ALA A 187 25.28 3.64 -10.26
N ILE A 188 24.64 3.73 -9.08
CA ILE A 188 24.94 4.74 -8.06
C ILE A 188 26.40 4.62 -7.57
N LYS A 189 26.90 3.40 -7.32
CA LYS A 189 28.30 3.18 -6.95
C LYS A 189 29.27 3.63 -8.04
N ALA A 190 28.95 3.37 -9.31
CA ALA A 190 29.77 3.82 -10.44
C ALA A 190 29.76 5.35 -10.55
N TYR A 191 28.62 6.00 -10.38
CA TYR A 191 28.52 7.46 -10.34
C TYR A 191 29.31 8.08 -9.18
N GLN A 192 29.29 7.47 -7.99
CA GLN A 192 30.10 7.93 -6.86
C GLN A 192 31.60 7.89 -7.18
N LYS A 193 32.07 6.81 -7.82
CA LYS A 193 33.47 6.72 -8.29
C LYS A 193 33.81 7.79 -9.34
N ALA A 194 32.85 8.21 -10.16
CA ALA A 194 33.04 9.32 -11.09
C ALA A 194 33.23 10.65 -10.35
N LEU A 195 32.43 10.88 -9.29
CA LEU A 195 32.50 12.09 -8.46
C LEU A 195 33.74 12.13 -7.56
N ASP A 196 34.32 10.98 -7.22
CA ASP A 196 35.58 10.89 -6.47
C ASP A 196 36.82 11.29 -7.32
N ASP A 197 36.70 11.36 -8.66
CA ASP A 197 37.76 11.83 -9.54
C ASP A 197 37.85 13.36 -9.50
N PRO A 198 38.94 13.95 -8.96
CA PRO A 198 39.08 15.40 -8.83
C PRO A 198 39.18 16.13 -10.18
N ASN A 199 39.40 15.42 -11.29
CA ASN A 199 39.46 15.99 -12.64
C ASN A 199 38.16 15.78 -13.43
N TYR A 200 37.10 15.26 -12.82
CA TYR A 200 35.82 15.03 -13.49
C TYR A 200 35.10 16.36 -13.77
N ALA A 201 34.71 16.58 -15.02
CA ALA A 201 34.31 17.89 -15.51
C ALA A 201 32.80 18.19 -15.42
N THR A 202 31.96 17.18 -15.18
CA THR A 202 30.48 17.32 -15.22
C THR A 202 29.78 16.69 -14.00
N PRO A 203 30.12 17.11 -12.76
CA PRO A 203 29.52 16.57 -11.54
C PRO A 203 28.00 16.78 -11.48
N GLY A 204 27.46 17.92 -11.95
CA GLY A 204 26.01 18.16 -11.99
C GLY A 204 25.23 17.10 -12.77
N ASN A 205 25.70 16.69 -13.95
CA ASN A 205 25.08 15.62 -14.76
C ASN A 205 25.07 14.28 -14.01
N THR A 206 26.13 13.99 -13.25
CA THR A 206 26.20 12.75 -12.48
C THR A 206 25.25 12.78 -11.29
N TRP A 207 25.16 13.89 -10.56
CA TRP A 207 24.19 14.04 -9.48
C TRP A 207 22.74 13.95 -9.96
N HIS A 208 22.43 14.51 -11.14
CA HIS A 208 21.13 14.33 -11.79
C HIS A 208 20.83 12.85 -12.05
N ASN A 209 21.78 12.09 -12.62
CA ASN A 209 21.59 10.68 -12.90
C ASN A 209 21.52 9.80 -11.64
N ILE A 210 22.23 10.18 -10.57
CA ILE A 210 22.04 9.56 -9.24
C ILE A 210 20.60 9.80 -8.76
N GLY A 211 20.09 11.03 -8.91
CA GLY A 211 18.70 11.36 -8.59
C GLY A 211 17.69 10.53 -9.36
N ASN A 212 17.88 10.38 -10.68
CA ASN A 212 17.02 9.53 -11.52
C ASN A 212 17.03 8.07 -11.07
N ALA A 213 18.21 7.51 -10.79
CA ALA A 213 18.35 6.13 -10.32
C ALA A 213 17.69 5.90 -8.95
N LEU A 214 17.86 6.83 -8.02
CA LEU A 214 17.21 6.78 -6.70
C LEU A 214 15.69 6.93 -6.81
N GLY A 215 15.20 7.84 -7.65
CA GLY A 215 13.78 8.03 -7.92
C GLY A 215 13.14 6.77 -8.51
N ALA A 216 13.81 6.10 -9.45
CA ALA A 216 13.34 4.84 -10.03
C ALA A 216 13.25 3.69 -9.01
N LYS A 217 14.04 3.75 -7.93
CA LYS A 217 13.96 2.82 -6.79
C LYS A 217 12.86 3.17 -5.78
N GLY A 218 12.28 4.38 -5.87
CA GLY A 218 11.37 4.93 -4.86
C GLY A 218 12.08 5.57 -3.66
N ASP A 219 13.41 5.73 -3.70
CA ASP A 219 14.22 6.38 -2.65
C ASP A 219 14.14 7.91 -2.77
N TYR A 220 12.92 8.47 -2.69
CA TYR A 220 12.64 9.87 -3.06
C TYR A 220 13.43 10.90 -2.24
N ASP A 221 13.68 10.67 -0.96
CA ASP A 221 14.44 11.59 -0.11
C ASP A 221 15.89 11.79 -0.58
N GLU A 222 16.57 10.69 -0.94
CA GLU A 222 17.93 10.76 -1.45
C GLU A 222 17.96 11.26 -2.89
N ALA A 223 16.93 10.95 -3.69
CA ALA A 223 16.78 11.51 -5.03
C ALA A 223 16.68 13.05 -4.99
N ILE A 224 15.86 13.59 -4.10
CA ILE A 224 15.70 15.04 -3.88
C ILE A 224 17.05 15.69 -3.54
N LYS A 225 17.82 15.10 -2.60
CA LYS A 225 19.15 15.60 -2.24
C LYS A 225 20.13 15.56 -3.43
N ALA A 226 20.09 14.51 -4.23
CA ALA A 226 20.94 14.39 -5.41
C ALA A 226 20.59 15.44 -6.48
N TYR A 227 19.31 15.68 -6.75
CA TYR A 227 18.89 16.75 -7.66
C TYR A 227 19.29 18.14 -7.15
N GLN A 228 19.16 18.40 -5.85
CA GLN A 228 19.63 19.67 -5.26
C GLN A 228 21.14 19.87 -5.46
N LYS A 229 21.95 18.83 -5.24
CA LYS A 229 23.39 18.89 -5.52
C LYS A 229 23.71 19.14 -6.99
N ALA A 230 22.90 18.62 -7.92
CA ALA A 230 23.06 18.89 -9.34
C ALA A 230 22.76 20.37 -9.66
N LEU A 231 21.71 20.93 -9.05
CA LEU A 231 21.29 22.32 -9.22
C LEU A 231 22.23 23.34 -8.53
N ASP A 232 22.97 22.91 -7.52
CA ASP A 232 24.00 23.72 -6.85
C ASP A 232 25.29 23.85 -7.70
N ASP A 233 25.49 23.02 -8.74
CA ASP A 233 26.63 23.12 -9.65
C ASP A 233 26.43 24.31 -10.63
N PRO A 234 27.26 25.38 -10.54
CA PRO A 234 27.10 26.56 -11.38
C PRO A 234 27.39 26.32 -12.86
N ASN A 235 28.00 25.18 -13.23
CA ASN A 235 28.29 24.81 -14.61
C ASN A 235 27.31 23.77 -15.16
N TYR A 236 26.24 23.45 -14.43
CA TYR A 236 25.25 22.47 -14.87
C TYR A 236 24.44 22.97 -16.07
N ALA A 237 24.37 22.14 -17.12
CA ALA A 237 23.89 22.57 -18.43
C ALA A 237 22.38 22.44 -18.63
N THR A 238 21.68 21.64 -17.81
CA THR A 238 20.25 21.30 -17.99
C THR A 238 19.45 21.44 -16.69
N PRO A 239 19.45 22.63 -16.03
CA PRO A 239 18.74 22.83 -14.77
C PRO A 239 17.22 22.63 -14.89
N GLY A 240 16.59 23.01 -16.01
CA GLY A 240 15.16 22.78 -16.24
C GLY A 240 14.72 21.31 -16.11
N ASP A 241 15.44 20.37 -16.74
CA ASP A 241 15.16 18.92 -16.63
C ASP A 241 15.25 18.42 -15.19
N THR A 242 16.25 18.92 -14.44
CA THR A 242 16.42 18.55 -13.03
C THR A 242 15.32 19.15 -12.15
N TRP A 243 14.91 20.39 -12.38
CA TRP A 243 13.79 20.98 -11.63
C TRP A 243 12.48 20.22 -11.88
N ASN A 244 12.22 19.78 -13.11
CA ASN A 244 11.06 18.93 -13.41
C ASN A 244 11.15 17.58 -12.67
N ASN A 245 12.28 16.89 -12.74
CA ASN A 245 12.43 15.58 -12.06
C ASN A 245 12.41 15.70 -10.54
N LEU A 246 12.93 16.79 -9.99
CA LEU A 246 12.78 17.14 -8.58
C LEU A 246 11.30 17.33 -8.22
N GLY A 247 10.53 18.03 -9.07
CA GLY A 247 9.08 18.18 -8.92
C GLY A 247 8.34 16.84 -8.93
N ILE A 248 8.74 15.91 -9.80
CA ILE A 248 8.18 14.55 -9.84
C ILE A 248 8.45 13.82 -8.53
N ALA A 249 9.71 13.79 -8.08
CA ALA A 249 10.07 13.12 -6.83
C ALA A 249 9.36 13.72 -5.60
N LEU A 250 9.22 15.04 -5.54
CA LEU A 250 8.47 15.73 -4.47
C LEU A 250 6.99 15.38 -4.50
N ARG A 251 6.36 15.34 -5.68
CA ARG A 251 4.95 14.95 -5.84
C ARG A 251 4.72 13.50 -5.40
N ASP A 252 5.58 12.59 -5.83
CA ASP A 252 5.45 11.15 -5.52
C ASP A 252 5.67 10.87 -4.01
N LYS A 253 6.41 11.76 -3.32
CA LYS A 253 6.51 11.77 -1.85
C LYS A 253 5.29 12.38 -1.15
N GLY A 254 4.42 13.10 -1.88
CA GLY A 254 3.25 13.81 -1.36
C GLY A 254 3.51 15.29 -0.99
N GLU A 255 4.70 15.83 -1.27
CA GLU A 255 5.05 17.24 -1.04
C GLU A 255 4.60 18.11 -2.22
N HIS A 256 3.28 18.25 -2.38
CA HIS A 256 2.67 18.89 -3.57
C HIS A 256 3.04 20.38 -3.74
N ASP A 257 3.15 21.15 -2.65
CA ASP A 257 3.49 22.58 -2.73
C ASP A 257 4.93 22.80 -3.22
N GLU A 258 5.88 22.00 -2.72
CA GLU A 258 7.28 22.00 -3.13
C GLU A 258 7.43 21.53 -4.58
N ALA A 259 6.66 20.51 -4.99
CA ALA A 259 6.61 20.05 -6.36
C ALA A 259 6.15 21.18 -7.32
N ILE A 260 5.07 21.88 -6.98
CA ILE A 260 4.56 23.03 -7.76
C ILE A 260 5.64 24.12 -7.90
N LYS A 261 6.37 24.43 -6.82
CA LYS A 261 7.49 25.40 -6.87
C LYS A 261 8.61 24.92 -7.80
N ALA A 262 8.96 23.63 -7.74
CA ALA A 262 10.01 23.06 -8.59
C ALA A 262 9.61 23.09 -10.08
N TYR A 263 8.39 22.69 -10.43
CA TYR A 263 7.90 22.77 -11.81
C TYR A 263 7.88 24.20 -12.34
N ARG A 264 7.46 25.18 -11.54
CA ARG A 264 7.51 26.60 -11.95
C ARG A 264 8.93 27.06 -12.23
N LYS A 265 9.91 26.65 -11.42
CA LYS A 265 11.33 26.94 -11.68
C LYS A 265 11.84 26.30 -12.97
N ALA A 266 11.41 25.09 -13.31
CA ALA A 266 11.74 24.47 -14.59
C ALA A 266 11.19 25.29 -15.76
N LEU A 267 9.94 25.78 -15.65
CA LEU A 267 9.27 26.58 -16.67
C LEU A 267 9.83 28.02 -16.80
N ASP A 268 10.51 28.51 -15.76
CA ASP A 268 11.22 29.80 -15.80
C ASP A 268 12.58 29.71 -16.53
N ASP A 269 13.10 28.51 -16.82
CA ASP A 269 14.33 28.32 -17.58
C ASP A 269 14.10 28.56 -19.09
N PRO A 270 14.69 29.61 -19.70
CA PRO A 270 14.45 29.96 -21.09
C PRO A 270 15.04 28.95 -22.09
N ASN A 271 15.91 28.03 -21.66
CA ASN A 271 16.50 27.00 -22.50
C ASN A 271 15.89 25.61 -22.25
N TYR A 272 14.79 25.53 -21.51
CA TYR A 272 14.16 24.27 -21.18
C TYR A 272 13.51 23.62 -22.40
N ALA A 273 13.85 22.35 -22.66
CA ALA A 273 13.52 21.66 -23.90
C ALA A 273 12.11 21.06 -23.94
N THR A 274 11.50 20.77 -22.79
CA THR A 274 10.22 20.05 -22.69
C THR A 274 9.19 20.75 -21.78
N PRO A 275 8.87 22.04 -22.02
CA PRO A 275 7.94 22.80 -21.19
C PRO A 275 6.52 22.19 -21.17
N GLY A 276 6.04 21.60 -22.28
CA GLY A 276 4.75 20.92 -22.33
C GLY A 276 4.59 19.79 -21.29
N ASP A 277 5.60 18.91 -21.17
CA ASP A 277 5.59 17.82 -20.19
C ASP A 277 5.53 18.36 -18.75
N THR A 278 6.27 19.43 -18.47
CA THR A 278 6.25 20.08 -17.16
C THR A 278 4.93 20.79 -16.87
N TRP A 279 4.31 21.46 -17.84
CA TRP A 279 2.97 22.04 -17.66
C TRP A 279 1.93 20.97 -17.34
N ASN A 280 2.01 19.80 -17.98
CA ASN A 280 1.14 18.67 -17.66
C ASN A 280 1.41 18.14 -16.23
N ASN A 281 2.68 17.96 -15.85
CA ASN A 281 3.04 17.52 -14.49
C ASN A 281 2.61 18.52 -13.40
N LEU A 282 2.73 19.82 -13.67
CA LEU A 282 2.21 20.88 -12.81
C LEU A 282 0.69 20.78 -12.67
N GLY A 283 -0.03 20.52 -13.77
CA GLY A 283 -1.47 20.29 -13.73
C GLY A 283 -1.86 19.09 -12.86
N ILE A 284 -1.10 17.99 -12.92
CA ILE A 284 -1.34 16.82 -12.06
C ILE A 284 -1.15 17.20 -10.59
N ALA A 285 -0.03 17.83 -10.24
CA ALA A 285 0.23 18.25 -8.86
C ALA A 285 -0.82 19.23 -8.32
N LEU A 286 -1.33 20.15 -9.15
CA LEU A 286 -2.42 21.07 -8.78
C LEU A 286 -3.74 20.32 -8.57
N ARG A 287 -4.07 19.33 -9.41
CA ARG A 287 -5.28 18.51 -9.25
C ARG A 287 -5.20 17.67 -7.96
N ASP A 288 -4.06 17.07 -7.67
CA ASP A 288 -3.85 16.25 -6.46
C ASP A 288 -3.99 17.09 -5.19
N LYS A 289 -3.69 18.39 -5.24
CA LYS A 289 -3.95 19.37 -4.17
C LYS A 289 -5.41 19.85 -4.09
N GLY A 290 -6.24 19.55 -5.09
CA GLY A 290 -7.62 20.02 -5.20
C GLY A 290 -7.77 21.39 -5.89
N GLU A 291 -6.69 21.98 -6.43
CA GLU A 291 -6.72 23.25 -7.17
C GLU A 291 -7.12 23.01 -8.65
N HIS A 292 -8.32 22.47 -8.87
CA HIS A 292 -8.76 21.96 -10.18
C HIS A 292 -8.78 23.01 -11.31
N ASP A 293 -9.16 24.27 -11.03
CA ASP A 293 -9.19 25.33 -12.04
C ASP A 293 -7.79 25.70 -12.53
N GLU A 294 -6.81 25.78 -11.62
CA GLU A 294 -5.41 26.04 -11.98
C GLU A 294 -4.79 24.83 -12.68
N ALA A 295 -5.17 23.62 -12.29
CA ALA A 295 -4.78 22.40 -13.01
C ALA A 295 -5.23 22.43 -14.47
N ILE A 296 -6.50 22.77 -14.74
CA ILE A 296 -7.03 22.89 -16.10
C ILE A 296 -6.30 23.97 -16.90
N LYS A 297 -5.95 25.11 -16.28
CA LYS A 297 -5.14 26.15 -16.94
C LYS A 297 -3.74 25.64 -17.30
N ALA A 298 -3.08 24.92 -16.39
CA ALA A 298 -1.76 24.33 -16.64
C ALA A 298 -1.81 23.28 -17.77
N TYR A 299 -2.80 22.39 -17.77
CA TYR A 299 -2.99 21.42 -18.85
C TYR A 299 -3.22 22.08 -20.21
N ARG A 300 -4.01 23.16 -20.28
CA ARG A 300 -4.21 23.91 -21.53
C ARG A 300 -2.91 24.52 -22.05
N LYS A 301 -2.05 25.04 -21.16
CA LYS A 301 -0.72 25.52 -21.55
C LYS A 301 0.19 24.41 -22.09
N ALA A 302 0.09 23.18 -21.57
CA ALA A 302 0.81 22.04 -22.15
C ALA A 302 0.35 21.78 -23.59
N LEU A 303 -0.96 21.86 -23.85
CA LEU A 303 -1.54 21.67 -25.18
C LEU A 303 -1.25 22.82 -26.17
N ASP A 304 -0.90 24.00 -25.67
CA ASP A 304 -0.47 25.14 -26.49
C ASP A 304 0.98 25.00 -26.99
N ASP A 305 1.78 24.08 -26.41
CA ASP A 305 3.15 23.81 -26.86
C ASP A 305 3.14 22.95 -28.15
N PRO A 306 3.63 23.48 -29.29
CA PRO A 306 3.59 22.77 -30.56
C PRO A 306 4.48 21.51 -30.61
N ASN A 307 5.43 21.37 -29.67
CA ASN A 307 6.32 20.21 -29.59
C ASN A 307 5.86 19.18 -28.55
N TYR A 308 4.70 19.38 -27.92
CA TYR A 308 4.20 18.49 -26.89
C TYR A 308 3.76 17.14 -27.45
N ALA A 309 4.31 16.05 -26.89
CA ALA A 309 4.20 14.72 -27.49
C ALA A 309 2.99 13.90 -27.02
N THR A 310 2.32 14.28 -25.92
CA THR A 310 1.24 13.46 -25.32
C THR A 310 -0.09 14.19 -25.08
N PRO A 311 -0.67 14.86 -26.11
CA PRO A 311 -1.91 15.62 -25.95
C PRO A 311 -3.10 14.79 -25.49
N GLY A 312 -3.25 13.53 -25.92
CA GLY A 312 -4.29 12.62 -25.45
C GLY A 312 -4.29 12.40 -23.94
N ASN A 313 -3.11 12.16 -23.34
CA ASN A 313 -2.96 12.01 -21.88
C ASN A 313 -3.42 13.28 -21.13
N THR A 314 -3.10 14.45 -21.68
CA THR A 314 -3.49 15.72 -21.07
C THR A 314 -4.98 15.99 -21.20
N TRP A 315 -5.62 15.66 -22.33
CA TRP A 315 -7.08 15.74 -22.45
C TRP A 315 -7.80 14.79 -21.48
N HIS A 316 -7.27 13.59 -21.26
CA HIS A 316 -7.77 12.68 -20.22
C HIS A 316 -7.69 13.32 -18.83
N ASN A 317 -6.55 13.92 -18.50
CA ASN A 317 -6.35 14.59 -17.22
C ASN A 317 -7.27 15.81 -17.02
N ILE A 318 -7.53 16.59 -18.09
CA ILE A 318 -8.54 17.65 -18.08
C ILE A 318 -9.92 17.05 -17.79
N GLY A 319 -10.27 15.93 -18.44
CA GLY A 319 -11.52 15.21 -18.18
C GLY A 319 -11.69 14.80 -16.73
N ASN A 320 -10.64 14.22 -16.12
CA ASN A 320 -10.65 13.86 -14.69
C ASN A 320 -10.83 15.10 -13.80
N ALA A 321 -10.08 16.19 -14.04
CA ALA A 321 -10.20 17.41 -13.24
C ALA A 321 -11.59 18.06 -13.36
N LEU A 322 -12.23 17.99 -14.54
CA LEU A 322 -13.61 18.46 -14.73
C LEU A 322 -14.62 17.52 -14.06
N GLY A 323 -14.36 16.21 -14.05
CA GLY A 323 -15.14 15.22 -13.31
C GLY A 323 -15.11 15.46 -11.80
N ASP A 324 -13.93 15.76 -11.24
CA ASP A 324 -13.76 16.11 -9.82
C ASP A 324 -14.55 17.38 -9.44
N LYS A 325 -14.69 18.31 -10.40
CA LYS A 325 -15.55 19.50 -10.29
C LYS A 325 -17.04 19.24 -10.53
N VAL A 326 -17.44 17.99 -10.84
CA VAL A 326 -18.82 17.61 -11.19
C VAL A 326 -19.33 18.30 -12.47
N GLU A 327 -18.41 18.78 -13.33
CA GLU A 327 -18.71 19.37 -14.64
C GLU A 327 -18.75 18.29 -15.73
N HIS A 328 -19.70 17.35 -15.61
CA HIS A 328 -19.73 16.12 -16.42
C HIS A 328 -19.82 16.34 -17.93
N ASP A 329 -20.52 17.38 -18.39
CA ASP A 329 -20.63 17.69 -19.83
C ASP A 329 -19.28 18.07 -20.45
N GLU A 330 -18.50 18.90 -19.76
CA GLU A 330 -17.17 19.30 -20.22
C GLU A 330 -16.17 18.15 -20.06
N ALA A 331 -16.31 17.34 -19.00
CA ALA A 331 -15.51 16.12 -18.82
C ALA A 331 -15.70 15.14 -19.99
N ILE A 332 -16.96 14.90 -20.41
CA ILE A 332 -17.28 14.05 -21.57
C ILE A 332 -16.61 14.59 -22.85
N LYS A 333 -16.66 15.90 -23.09
CA LYS A 333 -16.00 16.53 -24.25
C LYS A 333 -14.48 16.34 -24.20
N ALA A 334 -13.86 16.51 -23.03
CA ALA A 334 -12.42 16.32 -22.85
C ALA A 334 -12.00 14.85 -23.07
N TYR A 335 -12.74 13.89 -22.52
CA TYR A 335 -12.49 12.47 -22.76
C TYR A 335 -12.62 12.08 -24.23
N ARG A 336 -13.64 12.59 -24.94
CA ARG A 336 -13.77 12.36 -26.40
C ARG A 336 -12.57 12.91 -27.17
N LYS A 337 -12.08 14.11 -26.82
CA LYS A 337 -10.85 14.66 -27.43
C LYS A 337 -9.60 13.81 -27.16
N ALA A 338 -9.48 13.23 -25.96
CA ALA A 338 -8.39 12.31 -25.66
C ALA A 338 -8.43 11.07 -26.57
N LEU A 339 -9.64 10.54 -26.80
CA LEU A 339 -9.87 9.35 -27.63
C LEU A 339 -9.77 9.61 -29.13
N ASP A 340 -9.85 10.87 -29.57
CA ASP A 340 -9.63 11.27 -30.97
C ASP A 340 -8.12 11.32 -31.32
N ASP A 341 -7.22 11.28 -30.33
CA ASP A 341 -5.77 11.24 -30.55
C ASP A 341 -5.33 9.81 -30.95
N PRO A 342 -4.84 9.59 -32.18
CA PRO A 342 -4.45 8.27 -32.66
C PRO A 342 -3.22 7.69 -31.95
N ASN A 343 -2.45 8.51 -31.22
CA ASN A 343 -1.26 8.09 -30.48
C ASN A 343 -1.50 7.96 -28.97
N TYR A 344 -2.76 8.03 -28.53
CA TYR A 344 -3.10 7.95 -27.12
C TYR A 344 -2.86 6.54 -26.54
N ALA A 345 -2.06 6.46 -25.47
CA ALA A 345 -1.53 5.21 -24.96
C ALA A 345 -2.48 4.42 -24.05
N THR A 346 -3.49 5.07 -23.44
CA THR A 346 -4.37 4.47 -22.41
C THR A 346 -5.87 4.65 -22.70
N PRO A 347 -6.36 4.29 -23.90
CA PRO A 347 -7.76 4.51 -24.27
C PRO A 347 -8.76 3.79 -23.36
N GLY A 348 -8.45 2.59 -22.84
CA GLY A 348 -9.32 1.86 -21.92
C GLY A 348 -9.71 2.62 -20.65
N ASP A 349 -8.75 3.28 -20.00
CA ASP A 349 -9.00 4.08 -18.79
C ASP A 349 -9.94 5.26 -19.10
N THR A 350 -9.73 5.92 -20.24
CA THR A 350 -10.59 7.01 -20.69
C THR A 350 -11.99 6.52 -21.04
N TRP A 351 -12.13 5.38 -21.72
CA TRP A 351 -13.44 4.81 -22.03
C TRP A 351 -14.23 4.47 -20.77
N ASN A 352 -13.58 3.91 -19.74
CA ASN A 352 -14.21 3.64 -18.46
C ASN A 352 -14.67 4.93 -17.75
N ASN A 353 -13.83 5.97 -17.72
CA ASN A 353 -14.18 7.24 -17.07
C ASN A 353 -15.26 8.01 -17.86
N LEU A 354 -15.23 7.94 -19.18
CA LEU A 354 -16.30 8.43 -20.04
C LEU A 354 -17.62 7.71 -19.74
N GLY A 355 -17.58 6.38 -19.57
CA GLY A 355 -18.73 5.59 -19.13
C GLY A 355 -19.30 6.05 -17.79
N ASN A 356 -18.43 6.33 -16.81
CA ASN A 356 -18.85 6.86 -15.50
C ASN A 356 -19.57 8.20 -15.65
N ALA A 357 -18.98 9.14 -16.40
CA ALA A 357 -19.56 10.48 -16.60
C ALA A 357 -20.92 10.43 -17.33
N LEU A 358 -21.05 9.57 -18.36
CA LEU A 358 -22.31 9.35 -19.07
C LEU A 358 -23.37 8.68 -18.18
N GLY A 359 -22.95 7.71 -17.34
CA GLY A 359 -23.82 7.02 -16.40
C GLY A 359 -24.45 7.95 -15.38
N VAL A 360 -23.67 8.87 -14.80
CA VAL A 360 -24.16 9.90 -13.85
C VAL A 360 -25.19 10.82 -14.50
N LYS A 361 -25.06 11.10 -15.80
CA LYS A 361 -26.06 11.87 -16.57
C LYS A 361 -27.33 11.10 -16.91
N GLY A 362 -27.38 9.80 -16.66
CA GLY A 362 -28.48 8.93 -17.09
C GLY A 362 -28.41 8.53 -18.58
N GLU A 363 -27.31 8.81 -19.27
CA GLU A 363 -27.10 8.42 -20.68
C GLU A 363 -26.65 6.94 -20.76
N HIS A 364 -27.47 6.04 -20.21
CA HIS A 364 -27.09 4.66 -19.92
C HIS A 364 -26.64 3.86 -21.16
N ASP A 365 -27.28 4.04 -22.32
CA ASP A 365 -26.90 3.31 -23.54
C ASP A 365 -25.53 3.74 -24.08
N GLU A 366 -25.16 5.02 -23.95
CA GLU A 366 -23.81 5.48 -24.32
C GLU A 366 -22.78 5.05 -23.29
N ALA A 367 -23.12 5.08 -21.99
CA ALA A 367 -22.27 4.59 -20.92
C ALA A 367 -21.93 3.11 -21.10
N ILE A 368 -22.93 2.27 -21.40
CA ILE A 368 -22.76 0.83 -21.69
C ILE A 368 -21.77 0.63 -22.84
N LYS A 369 -21.91 1.37 -23.95
CA LYS A 369 -20.99 1.29 -25.10
C LYS A 369 -19.58 1.71 -24.71
N ALA A 370 -19.43 2.73 -23.87
CA ALA A 370 -18.13 3.20 -23.40
C ALA A 370 -17.43 2.14 -22.54
N TYR A 371 -18.11 1.53 -21.57
CA TYR A 371 -17.51 0.43 -20.79
C TYR A 371 -17.15 -0.78 -21.64
N GLN A 372 -17.97 -1.14 -22.63
CA GLN A 372 -17.66 -2.23 -23.56
C GLN A 372 -16.37 -1.95 -24.33
N LYS A 373 -16.19 -0.72 -24.85
CA LYS A 373 -14.93 -0.31 -25.49
C LYS A 373 -13.74 -0.36 -24.55
N ALA A 374 -13.91 -0.02 -23.26
CA ALA A 374 -12.85 -0.18 -22.27
C ALA A 374 -12.45 -1.64 -22.08
N LEU A 375 -13.43 -2.54 -22.06
CA LEU A 375 -13.24 -3.99 -21.90
C LEU A 375 -12.70 -4.68 -23.16
N ASP A 376 -12.89 -4.10 -24.33
CA ASP A 376 -12.33 -4.57 -25.60
C ASP A 376 -10.84 -4.19 -25.78
N ASP A 377 -10.32 -3.25 -24.97
CA ASP A 377 -8.92 -2.86 -24.98
C ASP A 377 -8.05 -3.93 -24.28
N PRO A 378 -7.16 -4.64 -25.01
CA PRO A 378 -6.35 -5.71 -24.43
C PRO A 378 -5.32 -5.20 -23.40
N ASN A 379 -5.02 -3.90 -23.38
CA ASN A 379 -4.07 -3.30 -22.45
C ASN A 379 -4.75 -2.73 -21.19
N PHE A 380 -6.08 -2.79 -21.09
CA PHE A 380 -6.82 -2.25 -19.95
C PHE A 380 -6.59 -3.08 -18.68
N GLN A 381 -6.10 -2.42 -17.63
CA GLN A 381 -5.62 -3.09 -16.41
C GLN A 381 -6.70 -3.27 -15.33
N MET A 382 -7.89 -2.68 -15.48
CA MET A 382 -8.96 -2.69 -14.46
C MET A 382 -10.30 -3.30 -14.95
N PRO A 383 -10.31 -4.50 -15.55
CA PRO A 383 -11.53 -5.10 -16.11
C PRO A 383 -12.62 -5.35 -15.06
N ALA A 384 -12.27 -5.74 -13.82
CA ALA A 384 -13.25 -5.94 -12.75
C ALA A 384 -14.02 -4.65 -12.39
N LYS A 385 -13.33 -3.50 -12.38
CA LYS A 385 -13.91 -2.17 -12.16
C LYS A 385 -14.92 -1.82 -13.25
N ALA A 386 -14.52 -1.98 -14.52
CA ALA A 386 -15.39 -1.68 -15.66
C ALA A 386 -16.60 -2.61 -15.71
N TRP A 387 -16.44 -3.91 -15.47
CA TRP A 387 -17.58 -4.83 -15.38
C TRP A 387 -18.55 -4.48 -14.24
N THR A 388 -18.03 -4.04 -13.09
CA THR A 388 -18.85 -3.61 -11.94
C THR A 388 -19.64 -2.34 -12.28
N ASN A 389 -19.00 -1.34 -12.88
CA ASN A 389 -19.66 -0.10 -13.28
C ASN A 389 -20.67 -0.32 -14.41
N LEU A 390 -20.36 -1.21 -15.36
CA LEU A 390 -21.26 -1.65 -16.40
C LEU A 390 -22.49 -2.37 -15.82
N ALA A 391 -22.29 -3.28 -14.87
CA ALA A 391 -23.37 -3.98 -14.18
C ALA A 391 -24.31 -3.01 -13.46
N GLN A 392 -23.76 -2.02 -12.75
CA GLN A 392 -24.56 -0.97 -12.11
C GLN A 392 -25.37 -0.17 -13.14
N THR A 393 -24.74 0.19 -14.27
CA THR A 393 -25.43 0.90 -15.36
C THR A 393 -26.55 0.06 -15.97
N TYR A 394 -26.38 -1.26 -16.09
CA TYR A 394 -27.46 -2.17 -16.50
C TYR A 394 -28.60 -2.21 -15.48
N VAL A 395 -28.30 -2.18 -14.17
CA VAL A 395 -29.33 -2.08 -13.12
C VAL A 395 -30.13 -0.78 -13.29
N ASP A 396 -29.45 0.34 -13.48
CA ASP A 396 -30.09 1.66 -13.61
C ASP A 396 -30.94 1.74 -14.90
N ALA A 397 -30.50 1.05 -15.97
CA ALA A 397 -31.25 0.90 -17.21
C ALA A 397 -32.37 -0.15 -17.16
N GLY A 398 -32.57 -0.86 -16.04
CA GLY A 398 -33.58 -1.91 -15.89
C GLY A 398 -33.28 -3.24 -16.60
N LYS A 399 -32.04 -3.43 -17.09
CA LYS A 399 -31.57 -4.63 -17.81
C LYS A 399 -30.96 -5.63 -16.80
N LEU A 400 -31.83 -6.27 -16.02
CA LEU A 400 -31.42 -6.98 -14.80
C LEU A 400 -30.64 -8.28 -15.07
N GLU A 401 -30.99 -9.02 -16.11
CA GLU A 401 -30.28 -10.24 -16.50
C GLU A 401 -28.86 -9.93 -17.00
N GLU A 402 -28.70 -8.87 -17.79
CA GLU A 402 -27.40 -8.38 -18.23
C GLU A 402 -26.57 -7.85 -17.05
N ALA A 403 -27.20 -7.19 -16.09
CA ALA A 403 -26.55 -6.75 -14.86
C ALA A 403 -25.99 -7.94 -14.06
N GLU A 404 -26.75 -9.04 -13.91
CA GLU A 404 -26.28 -10.23 -13.21
C GLU A 404 -25.09 -10.85 -13.94
N SER A 405 -25.16 -10.97 -15.27
CA SER A 405 -24.06 -11.48 -16.09
C SER A 405 -22.80 -10.61 -15.95
N ALA A 406 -22.95 -9.28 -15.98
CA ALA A 406 -21.84 -8.35 -15.84
C ALA A 406 -21.21 -8.42 -14.43
N TYR A 407 -22.01 -8.52 -13.35
CA TYR A 407 -21.48 -8.74 -12.01
C TYR A 407 -20.71 -10.06 -11.90
N GLN A 408 -21.20 -11.14 -12.51
CA GLN A 408 -20.48 -12.42 -12.53
C GLN A 408 -19.15 -12.34 -13.28
N LYS A 409 -19.09 -11.60 -14.40
CA LYS A 409 -17.84 -11.35 -15.14
C LYS A 409 -16.86 -10.49 -14.34
N ALA A 410 -17.34 -9.53 -13.56
CA ALA A 410 -16.48 -8.75 -12.67
C ALA A 410 -15.74 -9.67 -11.68
N LEU A 411 -16.45 -10.65 -11.10
CA LEU A 411 -15.90 -11.60 -10.11
C LEU A 411 -14.87 -12.59 -10.69
N THR A 412 -14.84 -12.78 -12.01
CA THR A 412 -13.85 -13.65 -12.68
C THR A 412 -12.75 -12.86 -13.37
N SER A 413 -12.83 -11.53 -13.36
CA SER A 413 -11.82 -10.64 -13.95
C SER A 413 -10.72 -10.29 -12.95
N THR A 414 -9.55 -9.89 -13.46
CA THR A 414 -8.43 -9.45 -12.63
C THR A 414 -8.81 -8.25 -11.76
N ASP A 415 -8.60 -8.38 -10.45
CA ASP A 415 -8.70 -7.31 -9.45
C ASP A 415 -7.54 -7.52 -8.45
N THR A 416 -6.58 -6.60 -8.44
CA THR A 416 -5.39 -6.70 -7.59
C THR A 416 -5.67 -6.33 -6.14
N GLN A 417 -6.72 -5.56 -5.85
CA GLN A 417 -7.06 -5.08 -4.50
C GLN A 417 -8.29 -5.80 -3.91
N GLY A 418 -9.06 -6.52 -4.72
CA GLY A 418 -10.28 -7.25 -4.32
C GLY A 418 -11.49 -6.34 -4.03
N SER A 419 -11.32 -5.02 -4.14
CA SER A 419 -12.36 -4.04 -3.80
C SER A 419 -13.51 -4.00 -4.82
N ASP A 420 -13.22 -4.21 -6.10
CA ASP A 420 -14.24 -4.25 -7.14
C ASP A 420 -14.97 -5.59 -7.12
N HIS A 421 -14.30 -6.69 -6.76
CA HIS A 421 -14.98 -7.96 -6.45
C HIS A 421 -15.96 -7.81 -5.29
N ALA A 422 -15.59 -7.10 -4.21
CA ALA A 422 -16.49 -6.85 -3.10
C ALA A 422 -17.74 -6.02 -3.53
N ARG A 423 -17.54 -4.96 -4.33
CA ARG A 423 -18.63 -4.16 -4.91
C ARG A 423 -19.53 -5.01 -5.80
N ALA A 424 -18.96 -5.85 -6.65
CA ALA A 424 -19.72 -6.74 -7.52
C ALA A 424 -20.54 -7.79 -6.75
N ARG A 425 -19.99 -8.39 -5.68
CA ARG A 425 -20.73 -9.33 -4.82
C ARG A 425 -21.93 -8.66 -4.16
N HIS A 426 -21.73 -7.44 -3.64
CA HIS A 426 -22.79 -6.66 -3.02
C HIS A 426 -23.90 -6.30 -4.02
N GLY A 427 -23.52 -5.78 -5.19
CA GLY A 427 -24.46 -5.46 -6.27
C GLY A 427 -25.25 -6.68 -6.74
N LEU A 428 -24.59 -7.83 -6.91
CA LEU A 428 -25.23 -9.10 -7.28
C LEU A 428 -26.22 -9.59 -6.22
N GLN A 429 -25.90 -9.45 -4.93
CA GLN A 429 -26.81 -9.81 -3.84
C GLN A 429 -28.09 -8.97 -3.87
N ILE A 430 -27.96 -7.65 -4.02
CA ILE A 430 -29.11 -6.73 -4.16
C ILE A 430 -29.93 -7.10 -5.39
N LEU A 431 -29.28 -7.32 -6.53
CA LEU A 431 -29.94 -7.63 -7.78
C LEU A 431 -30.75 -8.94 -7.72
N ARG A 432 -30.19 -10.00 -7.11
CA ARG A 432 -30.88 -11.28 -6.95
C ARG A 432 -32.14 -11.18 -6.08
N SER A 433 -32.14 -10.28 -5.10
CA SER A 433 -33.35 -9.98 -4.32
C SER A 433 -34.47 -9.36 -5.18
N LYS A 434 -34.12 -8.70 -6.29
CA LYS A 434 -35.07 -8.11 -7.26
C LYS A 434 -35.54 -9.12 -8.31
N ILE A 435 -34.65 -9.99 -8.82
CA ILE A 435 -34.95 -10.95 -9.91
C ILE A 435 -35.73 -12.19 -9.42
N ALA A 436 -35.52 -12.63 -8.17
CA ALA A 436 -36.13 -13.85 -7.63
C ALA A 436 -37.06 -13.57 -6.42
N PRO A 437 -38.23 -12.93 -6.63
CA PRO A 437 -39.15 -12.55 -5.55
C PRO A 437 -39.75 -13.74 -4.80
N ALA A 438 -39.64 -14.97 -5.29
CA ALA A 438 -40.06 -16.18 -4.58
C ALA A 438 -39.26 -16.42 -3.28
N ALA A 439 -38.05 -15.84 -3.17
CA ALA A 439 -37.26 -15.84 -1.93
C ALA A 439 -37.72 -14.78 -0.91
N LEU A 440 -38.69 -13.93 -1.26
CA LEU A 440 -39.23 -12.90 -0.38
C LEU A 440 -40.34 -13.45 0.51
N SER A 441 -40.44 -12.87 1.71
CA SER A 441 -41.47 -13.18 2.69
C SER A 441 -42.87 -12.84 2.17
N SER A 442 -43.91 -13.34 2.80
CA SER A 442 -45.30 -13.04 2.44
C SER A 442 -45.62 -11.54 2.49
N ASP A 443 -44.97 -10.81 3.39
CA ASP A 443 -45.26 -9.42 3.67
C ASP A 443 -44.65 -8.50 2.59
N ASP A 444 -43.48 -8.88 2.08
CA ASP A 444 -42.79 -8.17 0.99
C ASP A 444 -43.52 -8.33 -0.36
N ARG A 445 -44.15 -9.50 -0.58
CA ARG A 445 -45.00 -9.74 -1.76
C ARG A 445 -46.27 -8.89 -1.74
N ALA A 446 -46.84 -8.66 -0.55
CA ALA A 446 -48.06 -7.87 -0.40
C ALA A 446 -47.83 -6.38 -0.69
N MET A 447 -46.62 -5.86 -0.42
CA MET A 447 -46.25 -4.49 -0.79
C MET A 447 -46.05 -4.29 -2.30
N MET A 448 -45.46 -5.26 -2.99
CA MET A 448 -45.19 -5.18 -4.44
C MET A 448 -46.44 -5.38 -5.32
N ALA A 449 -47.53 -5.93 -4.77
CA ALA A 449 -48.73 -6.26 -5.52
C ALA A 449 -49.74 -5.09 -5.70
N ARG A 450 -49.47 -3.91 -5.13
CA ARG A 450 -50.34 -2.74 -5.32
C ARG A 450 -49.91 -1.94 -6.56
N PRO A 451 -50.80 -1.71 -7.55
CA PRO A 451 -50.48 -0.86 -8.68
C PRO A 451 -50.28 0.57 -8.20
N ALA A 452 -49.23 1.24 -8.68
CA ALA A 452 -49.08 2.68 -8.54
C ALA A 452 -50.09 3.39 -9.46
N THR A 453 -51.34 3.52 -9.00
CA THR A 453 -52.27 4.47 -9.59
C THR A 453 -51.92 5.85 -9.06
N GLY A 454 -51.69 6.81 -9.96
CA GLY A 454 -51.33 8.19 -9.66
C GLY A 454 -52.43 8.93 -8.88
N GLY A 455 -52.48 8.66 -7.57
CA GLY A 455 -53.26 9.40 -6.60
C GLY A 455 -52.61 10.75 -6.32
N ASP A 456 -53.46 11.72 -6.01
CA ASP A 456 -53.07 13.07 -5.61
C ASP A 456 -52.06 12.96 -4.46
N THR A 457 -50.94 13.68 -4.53
CA THR A 457 -49.82 13.52 -3.58
C THR A 457 -50.28 13.76 -2.14
N ALA A 458 -51.30 14.61 -1.95
CA ALA A 458 -51.95 14.84 -0.66
C ALA A 458 -52.69 13.60 -0.12
N GLU A 459 -53.32 12.81 -0.99
CA GLU A 459 -54.06 11.58 -0.60
C GLU A 459 -53.08 10.44 -0.25
N ILE A 460 -51.93 10.40 -0.94
CA ILE A 460 -50.81 9.50 -0.62
C ILE A 460 -50.17 9.89 0.71
N GLU A 461 -49.94 11.17 0.96
CA GLU A 461 -49.38 11.67 2.21
C GLU A 461 -50.36 11.48 3.38
N GLU A 462 -51.67 11.72 3.20
CA GLU A 462 -52.69 11.38 4.19
C GLU A 462 -52.76 9.87 4.44
N GLY A 463 -52.61 9.05 3.40
CA GLY A 463 -52.50 7.60 3.53
C GLY A 463 -51.25 7.14 4.28
N ILE A 464 -50.11 7.81 4.08
CA ILE A 464 -48.86 7.56 4.82
C ILE A 464 -49.02 8.00 6.28
N ILE A 465 -49.60 9.17 6.54
CA ILE A 465 -49.87 9.67 7.89
C ILE A 465 -50.86 8.74 8.61
N ALA A 466 -51.91 8.30 7.92
CA ALA A 466 -52.86 7.32 8.44
C ALA A 466 -52.14 6.00 8.74
N ALA A 467 -51.30 5.48 7.85
CA ALA A 467 -50.52 4.26 8.07
C ALA A 467 -49.51 4.37 9.22
N ILE A 468 -48.87 5.54 9.39
CA ILE A 468 -47.98 5.82 10.53
C ILE A 468 -48.80 5.85 11.83
N ASN A 469 -50.00 6.44 11.81
CA ASN A 469 -50.90 6.50 12.97
C ASN A 469 -51.54 5.13 13.28
N GLU A 470 -51.80 4.30 12.27
CA GLU A 470 -52.37 2.95 12.41
C GLU A 470 -51.32 1.91 12.82
N ALA A 471 -50.07 2.06 12.39
CA ALA A 471 -48.96 1.16 12.73
C ALA A 471 -48.66 1.12 14.24
N GLY A 472 -49.13 2.13 15.00
CA GLY A 472 -48.93 2.20 16.43
C GLY A 472 -47.44 2.28 16.79
N ASP A 473 -47.00 1.40 17.69
CA ASP A 473 -45.60 1.34 18.14
C ASP A 473 -44.64 0.89 17.03
N THR A 474 -43.56 1.64 16.79
CA THR A 474 -42.47 1.17 15.92
C THR A 474 -41.81 -0.10 16.50
N GLN A 475 -40.94 -0.75 15.71
CA GLN A 475 -40.18 -1.91 16.20
C GLN A 475 -39.40 -1.58 17.49
N TYR A 476 -38.82 -0.38 17.58
CA TYR A 476 -38.12 0.08 18.78
C TYR A 476 -39.07 0.36 19.95
N ASP A 477 -40.26 0.92 19.70
CA ASP A 477 -41.25 1.17 20.76
C ASP A 477 -41.81 -0.14 21.33
N ARG A 478 -41.97 -1.16 20.47
CA ARG A 478 -42.25 -2.54 20.89
C ARG A 478 -41.09 -3.14 21.69
N TYR A 479 -39.84 -2.88 21.31
CA TYR A 479 -38.66 -3.33 22.09
C TYR A 479 -38.57 -2.66 23.45
N ILE A 480 -38.87 -1.36 23.56
CA ILE A 480 -38.92 -0.63 24.82
C ILE A 480 -39.92 -1.27 25.79
N LYS A 481 -41.05 -1.77 25.28
CA LYS A 481 -42.12 -2.39 26.07
C LYS A 481 -41.85 -3.85 26.46
N LYS A 482 -40.85 -4.54 25.89
CA LYS A 482 -40.53 -5.94 26.27
C LYS A 482 -40.09 -6.04 27.73
N ALA A 483 -40.09 -7.24 28.31
CA ALA A 483 -39.40 -7.51 29.58
C ALA A 483 -37.92 -7.83 29.32
N ASP A 484 -37.05 -7.66 30.32
CA ASP A 484 -35.64 -8.06 30.18
C ASP A 484 -35.58 -9.58 29.98
N SER A 485 -34.47 -10.10 29.46
CA SER A 485 -34.22 -11.54 29.22
C SER A 485 -34.54 -12.50 30.38
N GLY A 486 -34.85 -12.01 31.58
CA GLY A 486 -35.14 -12.79 32.78
C GLY A 486 -33.91 -13.46 33.39
N ARG A 487 -32.80 -13.52 32.65
CA ARG A 487 -31.48 -13.88 33.13
C ARG A 487 -30.93 -12.70 33.92
N ASP A 488 -30.48 -12.94 35.14
CA ASP A 488 -29.70 -11.99 35.90
C ASP A 488 -28.54 -12.73 36.58
N SER A 489 -27.47 -12.00 36.91
CA SER A 489 -26.28 -12.57 37.53
C SER A 489 -25.73 -13.75 36.72
N THR A 490 -25.46 -13.53 35.44
CA THR A 490 -25.05 -14.54 34.46
C THR A 490 -23.89 -14.03 33.60
N LEU A 491 -22.84 -14.83 33.44
CA LEU A 491 -21.83 -14.66 32.41
C LEU A 491 -22.22 -15.51 31.19
N SER A 492 -22.42 -14.87 30.04
CA SER A 492 -22.75 -15.52 28.77
C SER A 492 -21.58 -15.46 27.81
N ILE A 493 -21.20 -16.62 27.28
CA ILE A 493 -20.21 -16.73 26.22
C ILE A 493 -20.95 -16.60 24.88
N LEU A 494 -20.86 -15.42 24.28
CA LEU A 494 -21.52 -15.09 23.01
C LEU A 494 -20.51 -15.09 21.86
N ARG A 495 -19.47 -15.89 22.02
CA ARG A 495 -18.34 -16.02 21.11
C ARG A 495 -18.24 -17.45 20.60
N GLY A 496 -18.05 -17.58 19.30
CA GLY A 496 -17.77 -18.86 18.67
C GLY A 496 -16.36 -19.34 18.97
N TRP A 497 -15.85 -20.20 18.08
CA TRP A 497 -14.63 -20.94 18.36
C TRP A 497 -13.33 -20.17 18.06
N SER A 498 -13.42 -19.11 17.23
CA SER A 498 -12.31 -18.27 16.74
C SER A 498 -12.81 -16.84 16.58
N SER A 499 -11.96 -15.88 16.97
CA SER A 499 -12.15 -14.45 16.71
C SER A 499 -11.89 -14.09 15.23
N ALA A 500 -10.97 -14.81 14.57
CA ALA A 500 -10.51 -14.47 13.22
C ALA A 500 -11.51 -14.80 12.09
N VAL A 501 -11.51 -13.90 11.12
CA VAL A 501 -12.18 -14.00 9.82
C VAL A 501 -11.47 -15.04 8.96
N THR A 502 -12.16 -16.07 8.44
CA THR A 502 -11.67 -16.69 7.20
C THR A 502 -11.89 -15.71 6.07
N LEU A 503 -10.84 -14.93 5.77
CA LEU A 503 -10.68 -14.20 4.53
C LEU A 503 -10.33 -15.16 3.38
N LEU A 504 -11.18 -16.17 3.16
CA LEU A 504 -11.25 -16.87 1.89
C LEU A 504 -12.65 -16.63 1.32
N GLU A 505 -12.72 -15.76 0.32
CA GLU A 505 -13.95 -15.50 -0.44
C GLU A 505 -14.51 -16.82 -0.99
N GLY A 506 -15.81 -17.06 -0.76
CA GLY A 506 -16.52 -18.23 -1.29
C GLY A 506 -16.92 -19.30 -0.27
N SER A 507 -16.49 -19.22 1.00
CA SER A 507 -17.08 -20.04 2.06
C SER A 507 -18.29 -19.33 2.69
N GLU A 508 -19.47 -19.95 2.70
CA GLU A 508 -20.54 -19.57 3.64
C GLU A 508 -19.93 -19.42 5.05
N ARG A 509 -20.23 -18.34 5.79
CA ARG A 509 -19.76 -18.15 7.17
C ARG A 509 -20.29 -19.29 8.05
N ARG A 510 -19.52 -20.38 8.17
CA ARG A 510 -19.90 -21.55 8.97
C ARG A 510 -19.76 -21.32 10.48
N TRP A 511 -18.97 -20.34 10.90
CA TRP A 511 -18.78 -20.00 12.32
C TRP A 511 -18.92 -18.50 12.57
N ARG A 512 -19.36 -18.15 13.78
CA ARG A 512 -19.59 -16.77 14.23
C ARG A 512 -18.44 -16.32 15.15
N GLY A 513 -18.08 -15.04 15.09
CA GLY A 513 -17.17 -14.42 16.04
C GLY A 513 -17.83 -14.19 17.40
N GLY A 514 -17.64 -13.00 17.97
CA GLY A 514 -18.45 -12.47 19.06
C GLY A 514 -17.63 -12.02 20.27
N GLY A 515 -18.24 -12.08 21.45
CA GLY A 515 -17.66 -11.59 22.68
C GLY A 515 -18.32 -12.19 23.92
N TYR A 516 -18.22 -11.48 25.04
CA TYR A 516 -18.76 -11.92 26.31
C TYR A 516 -19.83 -10.93 26.79
N PHE A 517 -20.87 -11.44 27.43
CA PHE A 517 -21.89 -10.61 28.06
C PHE A 517 -22.07 -11.02 29.52
N LEU A 518 -21.65 -10.15 30.43
CA LEU A 518 -21.77 -10.31 31.87
C LEU A 518 -22.95 -9.49 32.37
N LYS A 519 -24.01 -10.14 32.83
CA LYS A 519 -25.11 -9.48 33.52
C LYS A 519 -24.97 -9.67 35.02
N TRP A 520 -24.87 -8.60 35.80
CA TRP A 520 -24.78 -8.65 37.25
C TRP A 520 -25.74 -7.65 37.87
N ARG A 521 -26.68 -8.15 38.69
CA ARG A 521 -27.66 -7.34 39.44
C ARG A 521 -28.41 -6.34 38.55
N GLY A 522 -28.81 -6.81 37.38
CA GLY A 522 -29.50 -6.06 36.35
C GLY A 522 -28.61 -5.27 35.39
N TYR A 523 -27.31 -5.10 35.64
CA TYR A 523 -26.41 -4.35 34.76
C TYR A 523 -25.69 -5.30 33.80
N GLY A 524 -25.83 -5.09 32.50
CA GLY A 524 -25.14 -5.85 31.47
C GLY A 524 -23.85 -5.15 31.02
N ILE A 525 -22.75 -5.90 31.02
CA ILE A 525 -21.45 -5.47 30.55
C ILE A 525 -21.08 -6.35 29.37
N VAL A 526 -20.85 -5.71 28.23
CA VAL A 526 -20.28 -6.33 27.04
C VAL A 526 -18.77 -6.27 27.15
N ILE A 527 -18.08 -7.37 26.86
CA ILE A 527 -16.62 -7.41 26.80
C ILE A 527 -16.24 -7.92 25.41
N ASP A 528 -15.47 -7.10 24.69
CA ASP A 528 -14.94 -7.35 23.35
C ASP A 528 -15.99 -7.77 22.31
N PRO A 529 -16.92 -6.85 21.94
CA PRO A 529 -17.91 -7.08 20.89
C PRO A 529 -17.27 -7.08 19.50
N GLY A 530 -16.64 -8.20 19.16
CA GLY A 530 -16.17 -8.50 17.81
C GLY A 530 -17.29 -8.77 16.81
N PHE A 531 -16.93 -9.38 15.68
CA PHE A 531 -17.86 -9.75 14.62
C PHE A 531 -19.05 -10.60 15.13
N ASP A 532 -20.26 -10.29 14.67
CA ASP A 532 -21.50 -11.02 14.96
C ASP A 532 -21.97 -10.98 16.44
N PHE A 533 -21.40 -10.13 17.29
CA PHE A 533 -21.79 -10.01 18.71
C PHE A 533 -23.28 -9.70 18.86
N LEU A 534 -23.81 -8.67 18.21
CA LEU A 534 -25.21 -8.27 18.35
C LEU A 534 -26.18 -9.36 17.90
N ARG A 535 -25.80 -10.11 16.86
CA ARG A 535 -26.54 -11.28 16.41
C ARG A 535 -26.56 -12.37 17.48
N ASN A 536 -25.40 -12.71 18.03
CA ASN A 536 -25.29 -13.73 19.08
C ASN A 536 -26.02 -13.30 20.37
N PHE A 537 -25.98 -12.01 20.69
CA PHE A 537 -26.66 -11.38 21.81
C PHE A 537 -28.18 -11.47 21.69
N HIS A 538 -28.73 -11.15 20.51
CA HIS A 538 -30.16 -11.30 20.23
C HIS A 538 -30.60 -12.78 20.20
N ASP A 539 -29.81 -13.67 19.60
CA ASP A 539 -30.11 -15.11 19.57
C ASP A 539 -30.12 -15.72 20.98
N ALA A 540 -29.34 -15.17 21.91
CA ALA A 540 -29.35 -15.54 23.33
C ALA A 540 -30.55 -14.93 24.11
N GLY A 541 -31.41 -14.16 23.46
CA GLY A 541 -32.60 -13.56 24.04
C GLY A 541 -32.37 -12.25 24.79
N TYR A 542 -31.20 -11.62 24.65
CA TYR A 542 -30.91 -10.32 25.25
C TYR A 542 -31.36 -9.16 24.35
N HIS A 543 -31.51 -7.98 24.96
CA HIS A 543 -31.92 -6.75 24.26
C HIS A 543 -30.98 -5.59 24.56
N GLY A 544 -30.79 -4.66 23.60
CA GLY A 544 -29.79 -3.58 23.70
C GLY A 544 -29.93 -2.67 24.92
N ARG A 545 -31.13 -2.58 25.51
CA ARG A 545 -31.36 -1.83 26.76
C ARG A 545 -30.69 -2.43 27.99
N GLU A 546 -30.38 -3.73 27.95
CA GLU A 546 -29.71 -4.46 29.04
C GLU A 546 -28.22 -4.13 29.09
N ILE A 547 -27.67 -3.52 28.04
CA ILE A 547 -26.28 -3.07 27.96
C ILE A 547 -26.14 -1.76 28.75
N ALA A 548 -25.36 -1.81 29.82
CA ALA A 548 -25.00 -0.68 30.68
C ALA A 548 -23.53 -0.26 30.49
N ALA A 549 -22.66 -1.18 30.07
CA ALA A 549 -21.29 -0.84 29.69
C ALA A 549 -20.78 -1.73 28.55
N VAL A 550 -19.83 -1.20 27.78
CA VAL A 550 -19.02 -1.95 26.83
C VAL A 550 -17.55 -1.74 27.18
N VAL A 551 -16.82 -2.83 27.32
CA VAL A 551 -15.38 -2.87 27.56
C VAL A 551 -14.70 -3.44 26.32
N VAL A 552 -13.75 -2.70 25.76
CA VAL A 552 -12.86 -3.15 24.69
C VAL A 552 -11.45 -3.27 25.25
N SER A 553 -10.90 -4.47 25.23
CA SER A 553 -9.57 -4.77 25.79
C SER A 553 -8.44 -4.15 24.97
N HIS A 554 -8.60 -4.09 23.65
CA HIS A 554 -7.63 -3.53 22.72
C HIS A 554 -8.22 -3.27 21.33
N ASN A 555 -7.57 -2.41 20.53
CA ASN A 555 -8.00 -2.09 19.18
C ASN A 555 -7.67 -3.19 18.16
N HIS A 556 -8.56 -4.15 17.99
CA HIS A 556 -8.48 -5.14 16.93
C HIS A 556 -9.91 -5.50 16.44
N PRO A 557 -10.13 -5.72 15.12
CA PRO A 557 -11.50 -5.83 14.56
C PRO A 557 -12.37 -6.92 15.20
N ASP A 558 -11.79 -8.05 15.58
CA ASP A 558 -12.49 -9.15 16.24
C ASP A 558 -12.76 -8.91 17.75
N HIS A 559 -12.39 -7.74 18.28
CA HIS A 559 -12.76 -7.24 19.61
C HIS A 559 -13.70 -6.03 19.56
N ASN A 560 -13.76 -5.26 18.45
CA ASN A 560 -14.51 -4.00 18.40
C ASN A 560 -15.42 -3.77 17.18
N SER A 561 -15.54 -4.72 16.23
CA SER A 561 -16.35 -4.52 15.01
C SER A 561 -17.83 -4.16 15.24
N ASP A 562 -18.45 -4.68 16.31
CA ASP A 562 -19.86 -4.37 16.63
C ASP A 562 -20.00 -3.17 17.57
N LEU A 563 -18.90 -2.55 18.02
CA LEU A 563 -18.91 -1.44 18.97
C LEU A 563 -19.78 -0.27 18.50
N LYS A 564 -19.59 0.19 17.25
CA LYS A 564 -20.38 1.30 16.70
C LYS A 564 -21.87 0.95 16.59
N HIS A 565 -22.17 -0.28 16.19
CA HIS A 565 -23.56 -0.74 16.07
C HIS A 565 -24.25 -0.79 17.44
N ILE A 566 -23.53 -1.16 18.50
CA ILE A 566 -24.05 -1.11 19.88
C ILE A 566 -24.32 0.35 20.29
N ASP A 567 -23.41 1.27 20.01
CA ASP A 567 -23.57 2.70 20.31
C ASP A 567 -24.80 3.30 19.58
N ASP A 568 -24.91 3.08 18.26
CA ASP A 568 -26.06 3.54 17.46
C ASP A 568 -27.39 2.95 17.99
N LEU A 569 -27.41 1.67 18.36
CA LEU A 569 -28.57 1.02 18.96
C LEU A 569 -28.95 1.65 20.30
N ARG A 570 -27.96 1.96 21.14
CA ARG A 570 -28.15 2.62 22.44
C ARG A 570 -28.68 4.04 22.27
N TYR A 571 -28.17 4.78 21.29
CA TYR A 571 -28.65 6.12 20.95
C TYR A 571 -30.13 6.11 20.54
N GLU A 572 -30.53 5.22 19.64
CA GLU A 572 -31.92 5.13 19.18
C GLU A 572 -32.89 4.70 20.30
N LEU A 573 -32.47 3.76 21.17
CA LEU A 573 -33.24 3.37 22.35
C LEU A 573 -33.41 4.53 23.33
N TYR A 574 -32.35 5.29 23.60
CA TYR A 574 -32.41 6.45 24.47
C TYR A 574 -33.35 7.54 23.93
N LYS A 575 -33.19 7.91 22.66
CA LYS A 575 -34.00 8.94 22.00
C LYS A 575 -35.49 8.65 22.13
N ARG A 576 -35.88 7.38 21.96
CA ARG A 576 -37.28 6.95 22.06
C ARG A 576 -37.80 6.82 23.49
N LEU A 577 -36.96 6.41 24.44
CA LEU A 577 -37.31 6.45 25.86
C LEU A 577 -37.55 7.89 26.34
N ALA A 578 -36.71 8.83 25.89
CA ALA A 578 -36.85 10.25 26.18
C ALA A 578 -38.15 10.82 25.57
N SER A 579 -38.50 10.48 24.33
CA SER A 579 -39.72 10.97 23.70
C SER A 579 -41.01 10.42 24.30
N THR A 580 -40.96 9.23 24.93
CA THR A 580 -42.12 8.55 25.52
C THR A 580 -42.27 8.79 27.04
N ASN A 581 -41.39 9.58 27.66
CA ASN A 581 -41.28 9.71 29.12
C ASN A 581 -41.20 8.36 29.86
N ALA A 582 -40.69 7.32 29.18
CA ALA A 582 -40.56 5.99 29.77
C ALA A 582 -39.34 5.96 30.69
N SER A 583 -39.55 5.59 31.96
CA SER A 583 -38.46 5.38 32.91
C SER A 583 -37.70 4.09 32.58
N GLY A 584 -36.36 4.13 32.58
CA GLY A 584 -35.55 2.90 32.51
C GLY A 584 -34.27 2.94 31.68
N SER A 585 -33.91 4.07 31.07
CA SER A 585 -32.59 4.17 30.42
C SER A 585 -31.49 4.11 31.48
N LYS A 586 -30.75 2.99 31.52
CA LYS A 586 -29.53 2.90 32.31
C LYS A 586 -28.46 3.74 31.64
N PRO A 587 -27.69 4.55 32.38
CA PRO A 587 -26.55 5.24 31.83
C PRO A 587 -25.58 4.24 31.19
N TYR A 588 -25.11 4.57 30.00
CA TYR A 588 -24.21 3.74 29.20
C TYR A 588 -22.77 4.24 29.38
N VAL A 589 -21.82 3.34 29.61
CA VAL A 589 -20.40 3.67 29.79
C VAL A 589 -19.56 2.89 28.79
N LEU A 590 -18.68 3.60 28.09
CA LEU A 590 -17.67 3.03 27.21
C LEU A 590 -16.34 2.94 27.97
N LEU A 591 -15.68 1.79 27.91
CA LEU A 591 -14.35 1.57 28.47
C LEU A 591 -13.46 0.95 27.40
N TRP A 592 -12.29 1.53 27.15
CA TRP A 592 -11.37 0.99 26.13
C TRP A 592 -9.91 1.34 26.39
N ASP A 593 -9.00 0.73 25.64
CA ASP A 593 -7.58 1.07 25.64
C ASP A 593 -7.27 2.39 24.89
N GLU A 594 -6.03 2.85 25.03
CA GLU A 594 -5.55 4.07 24.38
C GLU A 594 -5.65 3.98 22.84
N ASP A 595 -5.35 2.82 22.23
CA ASP A 595 -5.39 2.67 20.77
C ASP A 595 -6.81 2.79 20.23
N THR A 596 -7.80 2.17 20.89
CA THR A 596 -9.22 2.25 20.47
C THR A 596 -9.74 3.68 20.55
N SER A 597 -9.28 4.46 21.54
CA SER A 597 -9.69 5.86 21.73
C SER A 597 -9.28 6.77 20.56
N THR A 598 -8.12 6.49 19.95
CA THR A 598 -7.59 7.28 18.82
C THR A 598 -8.19 6.85 17.49
N ALA A 599 -8.48 5.55 17.33
CA ALA A 599 -9.02 4.97 16.11
C ALA A 599 -10.54 5.17 15.98
N THR A 600 -11.28 5.21 17.09
CA THR A 600 -12.74 5.25 17.08
C THR A 600 -13.24 6.68 17.34
N LYS A 601 -13.60 7.41 16.27
CA LYS A 601 -14.24 8.72 16.38
C LYS A 601 -15.77 8.58 16.33
N PHE A 602 -16.43 8.62 17.49
CA PHE A 602 -17.87 8.86 17.55
C PHE A 602 -18.12 10.32 17.19
N GLY A 603 -19.01 10.59 16.23
CA GLY A 603 -19.32 11.96 15.79
C GLY A 603 -19.86 12.79 16.95
N PHE A 604 -19.25 13.94 17.20
CA PHE A 604 -19.58 14.84 18.31
C PHE A 604 -20.87 15.63 18.03
N ASP A 605 -21.90 15.31 18.81
CA ASP A 605 -22.67 16.26 19.62
C ASP A 605 -22.88 15.53 20.94
N GLU A 606 -22.29 15.99 22.05
CA GLU A 606 -22.27 15.29 23.36
C GLU A 606 -23.57 14.52 23.67
N PRO A 607 -23.62 13.21 23.40
CA PRO A 607 -24.92 12.61 23.24
C PRO A 607 -25.35 12.16 24.63
N GLN A 608 -26.33 12.85 25.20
CA GLN A 608 -26.85 12.70 26.57
C GLN A 608 -27.24 11.26 26.99
N HIS A 609 -27.22 10.32 26.04
CA HIS A 609 -27.49 8.90 26.27
C HIS A 609 -26.35 8.13 26.93
N GLN A 610 -25.15 8.70 26.99
CA GLN A 610 -23.97 8.01 27.53
C GLN A 610 -23.02 8.91 28.32
N HIS A 611 -22.25 8.30 29.22
CA HIS A 611 -21.18 8.97 29.94
C HIS A 611 -19.92 9.08 29.07
N PRO A 612 -19.03 10.04 29.36
CA PRO A 612 -17.73 10.12 28.70
C PRO A 612 -16.99 8.77 28.74
N PRO A 613 -16.38 8.33 27.63
CA PRO A 613 -15.60 7.10 27.62
C PRO A 613 -14.45 7.15 28.64
N ILE A 614 -14.21 6.02 29.30
CA ILE A 614 -13.11 5.84 30.24
C ILE A 614 -11.97 5.15 29.50
N VAL A 615 -10.89 5.89 29.24
CA VAL A 615 -9.67 5.33 28.67
C VAL A 615 -8.87 4.64 29.76
N MET A 616 -8.65 3.34 29.61
CA MET A 616 -7.83 2.53 30.49
C MET A 616 -6.35 2.72 30.10
N GLY A 617 -5.65 3.60 30.82
CA GLY A 617 -4.26 3.96 30.50
C GLY A 617 -3.24 2.84 30.77
N SER A 618 -2.16 2.85 29.99
CA SER A 618 -1.11 1.84 29.93
C SER A 618 -0.11 1.85 31.11
N GLY A 619 -0.15 2.90 31.95
CA GLY A 619 0.83 3.18 33.02
C GLY A 619 0.60 2.51 34.39
N PHE A 620 -0.08 1.35 34.45
CA PHE A 620 -0.64 0.70 35.65
C PHE A 620 -1.90 1.40 36.21
N PRO A 621 -3.11 0.92 35.85
CA PRO A 621 -4.34 1.58 36.26
C PRO A 621 -4.76 1.19 37.67
N GLN A 622 -5.10 2.21 38.47
CA GLN A 622 -5.87 2.04 39.71
C GLN A 622 -7.16 1.25 39.40
N PRO A 623 -7.63 0.40 40.32
CA PRO A 623 -8.93 -0.26 40.17
C PRO A 623 -10.03 0.75 39.86
N LEU A 624 -10.73 0.55 38.75
CA LEU A 624 -11.87 1.34 38.34
C LEU A 624 -13.12 0.82 39.03
N ASP A 625 -13.55 1.50 40.09
CA ASP A 625 -14.79 1.19 40.80
C ASP A 625 -15.98 1.84 40.09
N LEU A 626 -16.67 1.06 39.24
CA LEU A 626 -17.85 1.54 38.52
C LEU A 626 -19.07 1.72 39.44
N GLY A 627 -19.00 1.21 40.68
CA GLY A 627 -20.01 1.47 41.71
C GLY A 627 -19.96 2.90 42.22
N GLN A 628 -18.77 3.50 42.22
CA GLN A 628 -18.55 4.92 42.56
C GLN A 628 -18.69 5.86 41.34
N HIS A 629 -18.67 5.32 40.13
CA HIS A 629 -18.96 6.07 38.91
C HIS A 629 -20.43 6.54 38.89
N PRO A 630 -20.79 7.68 38.24
CA PRO A 630 -22.18 8.12 38.11
C PRO A 630 -23.18 7.08 37.57
N ALA A 631 -22.69 6.11 36.79
CA ALA A 631 -23.49 4.98 36.28
C ALA A 631 -23.85 3.92 37.36
N LYS A 632 -23.16 3.90 38.51
CA LYS A 632 -23.40 3.02 39.66
C LYS A 632 -23.49 1.53 39.31
N ILE A 633 -22.64 1.08 38.40
CA ILE A 633 -22.57 -0.33 37.97
C ILE A 633 -21.81 -1.10 39.08
N PRO A 634 -22.38 -2.15 39.70
CA PRO A 634 -21.81 -2.79 40.89
C PRO A 634 -20.63 -3.72 40.57
N LEU A 635 -19.60 -3.17 39.93
CA LEU A 635 -18.38 -3.84 39.51
C LEU A 635 -17.14 -2.99 39.79
N ARG A 636 -16.02 -3.67 40.04
CA ARG A 636 -14.69 -3.05 39.99
C ARG A 636 -13.84 -3.74 38.92
N ILE A 637 -13.23 -2.96 38.03
CA ILE A 637 -12.35 -3.48 36.97
C ILE A 637 -10.93 -3.04 37.28
N THR A 638 -10.00 -3.97 37.42
CA THR A 638 -8.56 -3.68 37.55
C THR A 638 -7.87 -4.14 36.27
N PRO A 639 -7.58 -3.24 35.33
CA PRO A 639 -6.84 -3.59 34.13
C PRO A 639 -5.37 -3.89 34.45
N PHE A 640 -4.73 -4.69 33.61
CA PHE A 640 -3.28 -4.91 33.66
C PHE A 640 -2.73 -5.02 32.25
N LYS A 641 -1.48 -4.62 32.08
CA LYS A 641 -0.79 -4.69 30.80
C LYS A 641 -0.61 -6.14 30.37
N VAL A 642 -0.88 -6.42 29.09
CA VAL A 642 -0.62 -7.72 28.49
C VAL A 642 0.52 -7.66 27.48
N ASN A 643 1.07 -8.83 27.15
CA ASN A 643 2.06 -8.97 26.07
C ASN A 643 1.31 -9.40 24.80
N HIS A 644 0.89 -8.43 24.00
CA HIS A 644 0.16 -8.65 22.75
C HIS A 644 1.00 -8.18 21.55
N GLY A 645 1.92 -9.03 21.07
CA GLY A 645 2.71 -8.74 19.87
C GLY A 645 3.40 -7.36 19.88
N THR A 646 3.78 -6.87 18.70
CA THR A 646 4.28 -5.48 18.50
C THR A 646 3.25 -4.57 17.84
N ASP A 647 2.12 -5.15 17.45
CA ASP A 647 1.05 -4.58 16.63
C ASP A 647 0.00 -3.84 17.45
N VAL A 648 -0.20 -4.19 18.73
CA VAL A 648 -1.14 -3.50 19.63
C VAL A 648 -0.48 -3.18 20.96
N GLN A 649 0.02 -1.95 21.11
CA GLN A 649 0.90 -1.58 22.22
C GLN A 649 0.19 -1.43 23.56
N HIS A 650 -1.11 -1.10 23.54
CA HIS A 650 -1.88 -0.75 24.73
C HIS A 650 -2.90 -1.81 25.14
N ALA A 651 -2.78 -3.04 24.65
CA ALA A 651 -3.71 -4.10 25.00
C ALA A 651 -3.74 -4.39 26.51
N LEU A 652 -4.94 -4.70 27.02
CA LEU A 652 -5.18 -4.92 28.45
C LEU A 652 -5.88 -6.25 28.75
N GLY A 653 -5.39 -6.92 29.78
CA GLY A 653 -6.16 -7.91 30.52
C GLY A 653 -6.88 -7.23 31.68
N MET A 654 -7.79 -7.94 32.36
CA MET A 654 -8.55 -7.35 33.46
C MET A 654 -8.94 -8.35 34.54
N MET A 655 -8.98 -7.87 35.78
CA MET A 655 -9.68 -8.51 36.90
C MET A 655 -11.01 -7.79 37.13
N VAL A 656 -12.12 -8.49 36.97
CA VAL A 656 -13.47 -7.97 37.20
C VAL A 656 -13.99 -8.52 38.53
N GLU A 657 -14.19 -7.63 39.51
CA GLU A 657 -14.78 -7.95 40.81
C GLU A 657 -16.28 -7.63 40.80
N LEU A 658 -17.11 -8.63 41.11
CA LEU A 658 -18.55 -8.46 41.27
C LEU A 658 -18.85 -7.99 42.70
N LEU A 659 -19.57 -6.87 42.86
CA LEU A 659 -19.83 -6.28 44.18
C LEU A 659 -21.24 -6.59 44.67
N ASP A 660 -21.39 -6.78 45.99
CA ASP A 660 -22.69 -6.86 46.67
C ASP A 660 -23.27 -5.46 47.02
N ASP A 661 -24.35 -5.42 47.80
CA ASP A 661 -24.99 -4.15 48.23
C ASP A 661 -24.13 -3.30 49.17
N LYS A 662 -23.11 -3.90 49.79
CA LYS A 662 -22.18 -3.23 50.69
C LYS A 662 -20.91 -2.78 49.97
N GLY A 663 -20.77 -3.09 48.68
CA GLY A 663 -19.55 -2.84 47.90
C GLY A 663 -18.45 -3.87 48.15
N GLU A 664 -18.77 -5.01 48.76
CA GLU A 664 -17.82 -6.10 49.02
C GLU A 664 -17.74 -7.04 47.80
N THR A 665 -16.53 -7.52 47.50
CA THR A 665 -16.31 -8.45 46.37
C THR A 665 -16.89 -9.82 46.67
N VAL A 666 -17.87 -10.24 45.87
CA VAL A 666 -18.52 -11.57 45.92
C VAL A 666 -17.78 -12.61 45.08
N LEU A 667 -17.31 -12.20 43.89
CA LEU A 667 -16.68 -13.08 42.92
C LEU A 667 -15.67 -12.30 42.08
N ARG A 668 -14.55 -12.93 41.73
CA ARG A 668 -13.52 -12.38 40.84
C ARG A 668 -13.44 -13.14 39.53
N ILE A 669 -13.53 -12.42 38.41
CA ILE A 669 -13.37 -12.95 37.07
C ILE A 669 -12.08 -12.38 36.48
N GLY A 670 -11.09 -13.23 36.25
CA GLY A 670 -9.89 -12.89 35.51
C GLY A 670 -10.11 -13.06 34.01
N TYR A 671 -9.74 -12.07 33.21
CA TYR A 671 -9.86 -12.07 31.75
C TYR A 671 -8.51 -11.74 31.13
N THR A 672 -7.98 -12.63 30.30
CA THR A 672 -6.59 -12.54 29.83
C THR A 672 -6.40 -11.68 28.59
N ALA A 673 -7.48 -11.36 27.86
CA ALA A 673 -7.40 -10.89 26.46
C ALA A 673 -6.43 -11.79 25.65
N ASP A 674 -5.77 -11.25 24.64
CA ASP A 674 -4.90 -12.00 23.72
C ASP A 674 -3.41 -12.00 24.12
N THR A 675 -3.17 -12.01 25.44
CA THR A 675 -1.81 -12.00 26.01
C THR A 675 -1.03 -13.28 25.77
N ALA A 676 0.26 -13.14 25.45
CA ALA A 676 1.26 -14.17 25.70
C ALA A 676 1.47 -14.41 27.20
N TYR A 677 1.97 -15.59 27.56
CA TYR A 677 2.36 -15.87 28.93
C TYR A 677 3.68 -15.17 29.28
N PHE A 678 3.72 -14.50 30.43
CA PHE A 678 4.92 -13.90 31.02
C PHE A 678 4.95 -14.13 32.53
N MET A 679 6.14 -14.00 33.13
CA MET A 679 6.42 -14.47 34.51
C MET A 679 5.45 -13.91 35.57
N ASP A 680 5.06 -12.63 35.44
CA ASP A 680 4.23 -11.94 36.44
C ASP A 680 2.73 -11.96 36.13
N LEU A 681 2.30 -12.57 35.01
CA LEU A 681 0.90 -12.59 34.60
C LEU A 681 -0.04 -13.17 35.68
N HIS A 682 0.40 -14.22 36.36
CA HIS A 682 -0.38 -14.86 37.42
C HIS A 682 -0.60 -13.95 38.64
N GLN A 683 0.24 -12.93 38.86
CA GLN A 683 0.10 -12.03 40.01
C GLN A 683 -1.13 -11.14 39.83
N HIS A 684 -1.35 -10.64 38.62
CA HIS A 684 -2.54 -9.85 38.25
C HIS A 684 -3.83 -10.66 38.33
N LEU A 685 -3.74 -11.96 38.05
CA LEU A 685 -4.87 -12.89 38.02
C LEU A 685 -4.98 -13.74 39.30
N SER A 686 -4.17 -13.43 40.31
CA SER A 686 -4.18 -14.16 41.57
C SER A 686 -5.53 -13.98 42.27
N LYS A 687 -6.05 -15.06 42.87
CA LYS A 687 -7.34 -15.09 43.58
C LYS A 687 -8.58 -14.92 42.67
N CYS A 688 -8.47 -15.03 41.34
CA CYS A 688 -9.66 -15.15 40.52
C CYS A 688 -10.44 -16.43 40.88
N ASP A 689 -11.77 -16.31 40.98
CA ASP A 689 -12.66 -17.47 41.12
C ASP A 689 -12.89 -18.11 39.76
N VAL A 690 -13.14 -17.28 38.75
CA VAL A 690 -13.32 -17.68 37.35
C VAL A 690 -12.19 -17.09 36.52
N LEU A 691 -11.52 -17.91 35.72
CA LEU A 691 -10.50 -17.44 34.77
C LEU A 691 -10.99 -17.67 33.33
N ILE A 692 -11.12 -16.60 32.56
CA ILE A 692 -11.36 -16.64 31.10
C ILE A 692 -10.00 -16.48 30.42
N ALA A 693 -9.52 -17.55 29.79
CA ALA A 693 -8.21 -17.62 29.17
C ALA A 693 -8.30 -17.89 27.66
N HIS A 694 -7.67 -17.04 26.86
CA HIS A 694 -7.59 -17.17 25.40
C HIS A 694 -6.34 -17.91 24.98
N ILE A 695 -6.51 -19.12 24.44
CA ILE A 695 -5.42 -20.08 24.23
C ILE A 695 -4.72 -19.93 22.88
N SER A 696 -5.48 -19.58 21.84
CA SER A 696 -5.11 -19.66 20.42
C SER A 696 -4.64 -21.05 19.95
N GLN A 697 -4.25 -21.17 18.67
CA GLN A 697 -3.73 -22.44 18.14
C GLN A 697 -2.46 -22.82 18.89
N PRO A 698 -2.32 -24.09 19.31
CA PRO A 698 -1.04 -24.56 19.78
C PRO A 698 0.00 -24.58 18.66
N SER A 699 1.22 -24.13 18.93
CA SER A 699 2.33 -24.29 17.99
C SER A 699 2.90 -25.72 18.03
N ILE A 700 3.44 -26.21 16.91
CA ILE A 700 4.10 -27.53 16.91
C ILE A 700 5.33 -27.51 17.84
N GLU A 701 6.00 -26.37 17.95
CA GLU A 701 7.18 -26.20 18.79
C GLU A 701 6.86 -26.37 20.27
N GLU A 702 5.78 -25.75 20.78
CA GLU A 702 5.41 -25.88 22.19
C GLU A 702 4.90 -27.29 22.55
N LEU A 703 4.40 -28.03 21.56
CA LEU A 703 4.02 -29.43 21.73
C LEU A 703 5.25 -30.36 21.76
N ARG A 704 6.29 -30.05 20.96
CA ARG A 704 7.55 -30.82 20.91
C ARG A 704 8.50 -30.52 22.07
N ASP A 705 8.52 -29.28 22.55
CA ASP A 705 9.41 -28.82 23.62
C ASP A 705 8.61 -28.07 24.70
N ALA A 706 8.55 -28.64 25.90
CA ALA A 706 7.79 -28.07 27.02
C ALA A 706 8.38 -26.76 27.59
N SER A 707 9.62 -26.42 27.22
CA SER A 707 10.25 -25.15 27.61
C SER A 707 9.75 -23.97 26.78
N LYS A 708 9.33 -24.22 25.54
CA LYS A 708 8.87 -23.21 24.58
C LYS A 708 7.47 -22.67 24.93
N LEU A 709 7.31 -21.38 24.72
CA LEU A 709 6.06 -20.63 24.88
C LEU A 709 5.73 -19.92 23.57
N LYS A 710 4.48 -19.52 23.40
CA LYS A 710 4.02 -18.71 22.26
C LYS A 710 4.24 -17.23 22.56
N ASP A 711 4.60 -16.47 21.54
CA ASP A 711 4.90 -15.03 21.65
C ASP A 711 3.64 -14.14 21.59
N VAL A 712 2.49 -14.68 21.17
CA VAL A 712 1.17 -14.00 21.10
C VAL A 712 0.07 -14.99 21.51
N HIS A 713 -0.90 -14.57 22.32
CA HIS A 713 -1.82 -15.43 23.08
C HIS A 713 -1.12 -16.45 24.00
N LEU A 714 -1.87 -17.05 24.93
CA LEU A 714 -1.27 -17.87 25.98
C LEU A 714 -0.59 -19.14 25.46
N GLY A 715 -1.04 -19.67 24.31
CA GLY A 715 -0.63 -20.98 23.82
C GLY A 715 -1.00 -22.10 24.78
N TYR A 716 -0.73 -23.34 24.39
CA TYR A 716 -1.01 -24.51 25.20
C TYR A 716 -0.16 -24.58 26.47
N ARG A 717 1.15 -24.31 26.36
CA ARG A 717 2.09 -24.36 27.50
C ARG A 717 1.91 -23.17 28.45
N GLY A 718 1.73 -21.97 27.92
CA GLY A 718 1.50 -20.79 28.75
C GLY A 718 0.18 -20.87 29.51
N THR A 719 -0.90 -21.33 28.86
CA THR A 719 -2.18 -21.59 29.54
C THR A 719 -2.03 -22.59 30.67
N ALA A 720 -1.32 -23.71 30.45
CA ALA A 720 -1.09 -24.71 31.50
C ALA A 720 -0.31 -24.15 32.70
N ARG A 721 0.70 -23.29 32.46
CA ARG A 721 1.47 -22.62 33.53
C ARG A 721 0.58 -21.66 34.31
N LEU A 722 -0.16 -20.80 33.61
CA LEU A 722 -1.08 -19.84 34.23
C LEU A 722 -2.12 -20.54 35.11
N LEU A 723 -2.72 -21.63 34.63
CA LEU A 723 -3.68 -22.42 35.41
C LEU A 723 -3.06 -22.99 36.69
N LYS A 724 -1.83 -23.51 36.59
CA LYS A 724 -1.10 -24.08 37.73
C LYS A 724 -0.77 -23.03 38.80
N GLU A 725 -0.51 -21.80 38.38
CA GLU A 725 -0.15 -20.68 39.26
C GLU A 725 -1.38 -20.03 39.88
N CYS A 726 -2.42 -19.73 39.07
CA CYS A 726 -3.63 -19.05 39.54
C CYS A 726 -4.57 -19.98 40.32
N LYS A 727 -4.66 -21.26 39.93
CA LYS A 727 -5.59 -22.26 40.51
C LYS A 727 -7.03 -21.74 40.69
N PRO A 728 -7.68 -21.26 39.62
CA PRO A 728 -9.05 -20.76 39.71
C PRO A 728 -10.02 -21.88 40.12
N LYS A 729 -11.18 -21.52 40.69
CA LYS A 729 -12.27 -22.48 40.96
C LYS A 729 -12.83 -23.05 39.67
N LEU A 730 -12.89 -22.22 38.62
CA LEU A 730 -13.32 -22.60 37.28
C LEU A 730 -12.49 -21.85 36.23
N ALA A 731 -11.87 -22.58 35.31
CA ALA A 731 -11.23 -21.99 34.13
C ALA A 731 -12.08 -22.24 32.88
N LEU A 732 -12.32 -21.17 32.14
CA LEU A 732 -13.05 -21.10 30.89
C LEU A 732 -12.04 -20.81 29.77
N ILE A 733 -11.76 -21.81 28.94
CA ILE A 733 -10.79 -21.70 27.85
C ILE A 733 -11.54 -21.35 26.57
N GLY A 734 -11.22 -20.20 25.98
CA GLY A 734 -11.79 -19.70 24.73
C GLY A 734 -10.72 -19.37 23.70
N GLU A 735 -11.12 -18.81 22.56
CA GLU A 735 -10.22 -18.45 21.45
C GLU A 735 -9.30 -19.59 21.01
N PHE A 736 -9.85 -20.62 20.37
CA PHE A 736 -9.05 -21.80 20.06
C PHE A 736 -8.28 -21.73 18.74
N TRP A 737 -8.61 -20.77 17.87
CA TRP A 737 -7.97 -20.45 16.59
C TRP A 737 -7.39 -21.69 15.88
N ALA A 738 -8.11 -22.39 14.99
CA ALA A 738 -7.48 -23.54 14.32
C ALA A 738 -7.95 -23.77 12.87
N GLY A 739 -7.11 -23.39 11.91
CA GLY A 739 -7.35 -23.60 10.48
C GLY A 739 -7.44 -25.07 10.00
N PHE A 740 -7.45 -26.06 10.90
CA PHE A 740 -7.31 -27.49 10.54
C PHE A 740 -8.45 -28.38 11.08
N THR A 741 -8.71 -28.40 12.40
CA THR A 741 -9.73 -29.24 13.04
C THR A 741 -10.16 -28.73 14.43
N ASP A 742 -11.29 -29.20 14.95
CA ASP A 742 -11.80 -28.84 16.28
C ASP A 742 -11.02 -29.59 17.38
N LEU A 743 -10.17 -28.85 18.09
CA LEU A 743 -9.28 -29.37 19.15
C LEU A 743 -9.72 -28.97 20.56
N ARG A 744 -10.90 -28.35 20.74
CA ARG A 744 -11.33 -27.75 22.02
C ARG A 744 -11.30 -28.74 23.18
N ILE A 745 -11.96 -29.88 23.02
CA ILE A 745 -12.06 -30.92 24.05
C ILE A 745 -10.68 -31.59 24.29
N PRO A 746 -9.93 -32.05 23.27
CA PRO A 746 -8.59 -32.59 23.46
C PRO A 746 -7.63 -31.64 24.19
N LEU A 747 -7.61 -30.36 23.81
CA LEU A 747 -6.72 -29.36 24.43
C LEU A 747 -7.04 -29.18 25.91
N VAL A 748 -8.32 -29.00 26.26
CA VAL A 748 -8.71 -28.84 27.66
C VAL A 748 -8.41 -30.09 28.50
N LYS A 749 -8.59 -31.30 27.95
CA LYS A 749 -8.17 -32.53 28.64
C LYS A 749 -6.68 -32.51 28.95
N GLY A 750 -5.85 -32.10 27.98
CA GLY A 750 -4.41 -31.96 28.16
C GLY A 750 -4.02 -30.88 29.17
N LEU A 751 -4.70 -29.72 29.14
CA LEU A 751 -4.48 -28.64 30.11
C LEU A 751 -4.76 -29.07 31.54
N ARG A 752 -5.82 -29.85 31.78
CA ARG A 752 -6.13 -30.40 33.12
C ARG A 752 -4.98 -31.27 33.64
N GLN A 753 -4.43 -32.12 32.77
CA GLN A 753 -3.30 -32.99 33.12
C GLN A 753 -2.02 -32.19 33.41
N LEU A 754 -1.70 -31.20 32.58
CA LEU A 754 -0.47 -30.41 32.70
C LEU A 754 -0.50 -29.44 33.89
N SER A 755 -1.63 -28.80 34.13
CA SER A 755 -1.78 -27.79 35.19
C SER A 755 -2.09 -28.42 36.56
N GLY A 756 -2.71 -29.60 36.57
CA GLY A 756 -3.28 -30.21 37.78
C GLY A 756 -4.61 -29.61 38.23
N VAL A 757 -5.18 -28.66 37.47
CA VAL A 757 -6.49 -28.06 37.74
C VAL A 757 -7.57 -28.91 37.05
N LYS A 758 -8.57 -29.36 37.82
CA LYS A 758 -9.62 -30.27 37.31
C LYS A 758 -10.70 -29.51 36.54
N ASP A 759 -11.11 -28.37 37.08
CA ASP A 759 -12.28 -27.61 36.65
C ASP A 759 -11.91 -26.61 35.54
N VAL A 760 -11.47 -27.18 34.40
CA VAL A 760 -11.15 -26.43 33.17
C VAL A 760 -12.14 -26.84 32.10
N LEU A 761 -12.91 -25.92 31.53
CA LEU A 761 -13.92 -26.19 30.50
C LEU A 761 -13.61 -25.41 29.21
N PRO A 762 -13.77 -26.03 28.03
CA PRO A 762 -13.77 -25.27 26.78
C PRO A 762 -15.07 -24.48 26.69
N THR A 763 -14.98 -23.25 26.19
CA THR A 763 -16.15 -22.40 25.96
C THR A 763 -16.56 -22.37 24.50
N GLY A 764 -17.78 -21.91 24.25
CA GLY A 764 -18.35 -21.70 22.93
C GLY A 764 -19.71 -21.04 23.05
N LEU A 765 -20.27 -20.70 21.88
CA LEU A 765 -21.54 -19.99 21.72
C LEU A 765 -22.64 -20.51 22.64
N ALA A 766 -23.33 -19.57 23.28
CA ALA A 766 -24.51 -19.77 24.13
C ALA A 766 -24.25 -20.62 25.39
N MET A 767 -23.01 -20.63 25.90
CA MET A 767 -22.75 -21.06 27.28
C MET A 767 -23.21 -19.99 28.26
N HIS A 768 -24.05 -20.35 29.23
CA HIS A 768 -24.53 -19.45 30.28
C HIS A 768 -24.11 -19.96 31.67
N LEU A 769 -23.28 -19.19 32.35
CA LEU A 769 -22.77 -19.46 33.70
C LEU A 769 -23.48 -18.54 34.70
N ARG A 770 -24.28 -19.11 35.61
CA ARG A 770 -24.93 -18.38 36.71
C ARG A 770 -23.90 -18.01 37.77
N LEU A 771 -24.02 -16.80 38.30
CA LEU A 771 -23.13 -16.19 39.28
C LEU A 771 -23.90 -15.88 40.57
N PRO A 772 -23.30 -16.04 41.76
CA PRO A 772 -21.94 -16.54 41.99
C PRO A 772 -21.87 -18.07 42.13
N SER A 773 -22.97 -18.81 41.92
CA SER A 773 -23.02 -20.27 42.15
C SER A 773 -22.15 -21.09 41.19
N LEU A 774 -21.80 -20.52 40.04
CA LEU A 774 -21.07 -21.16 38.95
C LEU A 774 -21.84 -22.33 38.31
N ASP A 775 -23.17 -22.34 38.42
CA ASP A 775 -23.98 -23.33 37.71
C ASP A 775 -24.02 -23.00 36.21
N ILE A 776 -23.80 -24.00 35.36
CA ILE A 776 -23.92 -23.87 33.91
C ILE A 776 -25.30 -24.36 33.50
N GLU A 777 -25.96 -23.58 32.65
CA GLU A 777 -27.23 -23.98 32.06
C GLU A 777 -27.05 -25.17 31.11
N CYS A 778 -27.79 -26.25 31.38
CA CYS A 778 -27.81 -27.41 30.49
C CYS A 778 -28.35 -27.01 29.11
N THR A 779 -27.60 -27.28 28.04
CA THR A 779 -27.97 -26.93 26.67
C THR A 779 -29.32 -27.52 26.27
N GLU A 780 -29.61 -28.74 26.73
CA GLU A 780 -30.82 -29.51 26.40
C GLU A 780 -32.02 -29.07 27.24
N CYS A 781 -31.97 -29.28 28.56
CA CYS A 781 -33.13 -29.10 29.44
C CYS A 781 -33.17 -27.74 30.15
N LYS A 782 -32.21 -26.85 29.89
CA LYS A 782 -32.08 -25.51 30.48
C LYS A 782 -31.95 -25.48 32.02
N LYS A 783 -31.73 -26.63 32.67
CA LYS A 783 -31.55 -26.71 34.12
C LYS A 783 -30.16 -26.17 34.52
N PRO A 784 -30.07 -25.31 35.55
CA PRO A 784 -28.79 -24.97 36.16
C PRO A 784 -28.12 -26.23 36.73
N THR A 785 -26.85 -26.44 36.39
CA THR A 785 -26.08 -27.62 36.80
C THR A 785 -24.73 -27.18 37.37
N PRO A 786 -24.30 -27.67 38.55
CA PRO A 786 -22.98 -27.34 39.08
C PRO A 786 -21.88 -27.63 38.05
N PHE A 787 -20.97 -26.68 37.80
CA PHE A 787 -19.95 -26.82 36.76
C PHE A 787 -19.12 -28.11 36.85
N ALA A 788 -18.90 -28.62 38.07
CA ALA A 788 -18.16 -29.86 38.32
C ALA A 788 -18.88 -31.13 37.79
N GLU A 789 -20.20 -31.05 37.60
CA GLU A 789 -21.03 -32.16 37.11
C GLU A 789 -21.34 -32.08 35.61
N VAL A 790 -20.95 -30.97 34.96
CA VAL A 790 -21.26 -30.71 33.56
C VAL A 790 -20.41 -31.59 32.64
N LYS A 791 -21.09 -32.29 31.74
CA LYS A 791 -20.47 -33.04 30.65
C LYS A 791 -20.44 -32.16 29.40
N VAL A 792 -19.26 -31.94 28.83
CA VAL A 792 -19.13 -31.20 27.56
C VAL A 792 -19.10 -32.20 26.41
N ALA A 793 -20.06 -32.06 25.50
CA ALA A 793 -20.14 -32.85 24.29
C ALA A 793 -19.67 -32.03 23.07
N PRO A 794 -19.00 -32.69 22.09
CA PRO A 794 -18.57 -32.03 20.85
C PRO A 794 -19.78 -31.52 20.05
N PRO A 795 -19.57 -30.56 19.14
CA PRO A 795 -20.65 -30.11 18.26
C PRO A 795 -21.13 -31.24 17.32
N THR A 796 -22.38 -31.16 16.90
CA THR A 796 -22.97 -32.07 15.89
C THR A 796 -22.34 -31.85 14.51
N ASP A 797 -22.00 -30.60 14.19
CA ASP A 797 -21.33 -30.20 12.96
C ASP A 797 -19.89 -29.76 13.24
N LYS A 798 -18.98 -30.00 12.29
CA LYS A 798 -17.59 -29.55 12.40
C LYS A 798 -17.57 -28.03 12.62
N PHE A 799 -16.95 -27.59 13.72
CA PHE A 799 -16.87 -26.18 14.16
C PHE A 799 -18.18 -25.55 14.71
N GLY A 800 -19.21 -26.35 15.01
CA GLY A 800 -20.45 -25.89 15.64
C GLY A 800 -20.33 -25.58 17.14
N SER A 801 -21.48 -25.36 17.79
CA SER A 801 -21.57 -25.08 19.23
C SER A 801 -21.35 -26.34 20.07
N LEU A 802 -20.59 -26.20 21.17
CA LEU A 802 -20.48 -27.24 22.19
C LEU A 802 -21.80 -27.38 22.94
N ALA A 803 -22.11 -28.59 23.41
CA ALA A 803 -23.22 -28.81 24.32
C ALA A 803 -22.71 -29.04 25.75
N TYR A 804 -23.34 -28.38 26.71
CA TYR A 804 -23.06 -28.48 28.14
C TYR A 804 -24.22 -29.23 28.78
N LEU A 805 -24.01 -30.47 29.19
CA LEU A 805 -25.08 -31.38 29.58
C LEU A 805 -25.02 -31.70 31.07
N CYS A 806 -26.19 -31.67 31.71
CA CYS A 806 -26.33 -32.18 33.07
C CYS A 806 -26.21 -33.72 33.09
N PRO A 807 -25.96 -34.36 34.25
CA PRO A 807 -25.71 -35.80 34.33
C PRO A 807 -26.77 -36.69 33.67
N GLY A 808 -28.03 -36.26 33.71
CA GLY A 808 -29.20 -36.96 33.14
C GLY A 808 -29.56 -36.59 31.69
N CYS A 809 -28.81 -35.73 31.00
CA CYS A 809 -29.02 -35.41 29.60
C CYS A 809 -27.92 -36.02 28.71
N THR A 810 -28.28 -36.40 27.50
CA THR A 810 -27.38 -36.86 26.43
C THR A 810 -27.71 -36.11 25.15
N LEU A 811 -26.74 -35.94 24.25
CA LEU A 811 -27.05 -35.56 22.87
C LEU A 811 -27.84 -36.72 22.24
N GLY A 812 -28.97 -36.40 21.59
CA GLY A 812 -29.78 -37.34 20.82
C GLY A 812 -29.07 -37.84 19.58
#